data_AF-A0A8S1WBH8-F1
#
_entry.id   AF-A0A8S1WBH8-F1
#
_cell.length_a   1.000
_cell.length_b   1.000
_cell.length_c   1.000
_cell.angle_alpha   90.00
_cell.angle_beta   90.00
_cell.angle_gamma   90.00
#
_symmetry.space_group_name_H-M   'P 1'
#
loop_
_entity.id
_entity.type
_entity.pdbx_description
1 polymer ?
#
loop_
_entity_poly.entity_id
_entity_poly.type
_entity_poly.pdbx_seq_one_letter_code
_entity_poly.pdbx_strand_id
1 'polypeptide(L)'
;MNYVTIQNSTAPGFYLYLENEAFAQIQNTIVSFISSQFLNENENGGAFLIDTIFSISSVINFKNISAIEIRSRNKGGLIYIQNALENMIIKLEDVIINEVYSLLGSIFYIEFPLKANSQSIFKVENLEIRNTEQGFIRYLSQYNEPTRELLDELNDHNYLFQVANAKLVSFQNICIFSLFHVSFASLVQILIIDIINFRCYNSSIKNELFHISSMKENSQSKIVDFYASNISFLKVIQSFGQCSQQNYYFKVQPQICSADVTNAESPISLMNNFTKDTLSNSYCIIQQLNYPKWEHFTYSLILDILDINILTIFELHLNNIDCQECFRGLVSIKQTEIVPKIIMKSILFSDNTCDEGCLYISSFDLNQDNRNLGSLIPYVKKKQFAVILQNYRCFRNFAYGCTCLFSTLISILIEDSFFQNNTAIRDRGIVCIENVNLVSFNILNSVIQQNDGGYVGGLYVMDSSIENLTKLGTLINDNTGYFQNNLMQQPSQLSIQLDKKNLWPKIKIFQSEKILIEQIQIGQYELFQESHIDVLYIPNGQKISEYKFFDWKNQNYVPYNLSLIVVPLDQLNNIQMFLDSDVYCSMKVLLENEYQRNIDQGYYNFFEDYEEEDENYFQKTIDENGFIFDDVIFHLDDELNQTQLILFHCSAIKVPIYGENQAIIEDFHFNYFLRLNIKPLPCQLGEKRIIHEGCIPCDASIGQYSVTLNTNKCSIIDEISTQNITSAQLNLRQGFWRPYVDTNYISECINLPENCEGGFHEGDKSCFQGHIGALCEECDIHNIRLNGSFSTSQKYSCGLCVEEKQNFVAITAISSWTLISILLSVQSNYILNKQMILKKIVSSLIMTKISYHSNLGILIKMITHHFQIVSVIFTFRFKTFIDIGAAFNSISNPIQKITHSLDCLLKDIISIQIHYSRMIWQLIMPFIYILFFLGSYRIALKLNKLEYSLNVITTTLIYMYLYLQPFFVGGLISLISFRKISGFYWIQANVAYRYDTQTHYQWLFIFCLPLLLLISLIIPVFFLVSLYSYEYFFFKFLKITSKISFISYKFDYLFV
;
A
#
# COMPACT_ATOMS: atom_id res chain seq x y z
N MET A 1 -13.47 73.19 -47.19
CA MET A 1 -13.14 71.79 -47.49
C MET A 1 -14.40 71.18 -48.08
N ASN A 2 -14.37 70.80 -49.36
CA ASN A 2 -15.57 70.29 -50.02
C ASN A 2 -15.63 68.79 -49.77
N TYR A 3 -16.45 68.37 -48.80
CA TYR A 3 -16.78 66.96 -48.61
C TYR A 3 -17.86 66.56 -49.61
N VAL A 4 -17.73 65.37 -50.20
CA VAL A 4 -18.84 64.75 -50.96
C VAL A 4 -19.70 63.99 -49.96
N THR A 5 -20.99 64.35 -49.85
CA THR A 5 -21.95 63.71 -48.95
C THR A 5 -22.96 62.89 -49.74
N ILE A 6 -23.13 61.61 -49.42
CA ILE A 6 -24.11 60.70 -50.04
C ILE A 6 -25.09 60.25 -48.96
N GLN A 7 -26.40 60.42 -49.21
CA GLN A 7 -27.46 60.12 -48.23
C GLN A 7 -28.72 59.52 -48.86
N ASN A 8 -29.42 58.66 -48.11
CA ASN A 8 -30.78 58.15 -48.40
C ASN A 8 -30.95 57.39 -49.73
N SER A 9 -30.02 56.50 -50.08
CA SER A 9 -30.15 55.62 -51.25
C SER A 9 -30.76 54.26 -50.89
N THR A 10 -31.60 53.71 -51.77
CA THR A 10 -32.16 52.35 -51.68
C THR A 10 -31.43 51.31 -52.55
N ALA A 11 -30.36 51.73 -53.21
CA ALA A 11 -29.49 50.94 -54.09
C ALA A 11 -28.03 51.31 -53.80
N PRO A 12 -27.01 50.66 -54.41
CA PRO A 12 -25.61 51.07 -54.23
C PRO A 12 -25.47 52.57 -54.43
N GLY A 13 -24.90 53.28 -53.46
CA GLY A 13 -24.69 54.73 -53.56
C GLY A 13 -23.95 55.11 -54.83
N PHE A 14 -22.95 54.30 -55.19
CA PHE A 14 -22.23 54.36 -56.46
C PHE A 14 -22.02 52.97 -57.05
N TYR A 15 -22.23 52.87 -58.37
CA TYR A 15 -21.75 51.76 -59.20
C TYR A 15 -20.56 52.26 -60.03
N LEU A 16 -19.38 51.70 -59.79
CA LEU A 16 -18.14 52.03 -60.49
C LEU A 16 -17.75 50.87 -61.39
N TYR A 17 -17.57 51.16 -62.67
CA TYR A 17 -17.23 50.16 -63.68
C TYR A 17 -15.86 50.52 -64.29
N LEU A 18 -14.88 49.62 -64.11
CA LEU A 18 -13.48 49.87 -64.46
C LEU A 18 -13.07 49.10 -65.73
N GLU A 19 -12.39 49.78 -66.66
CA GLU A 19 -11.92 49.21 -67.94
C GLU A 19 -10.39 49.43 -68.13
N ASN A 20 -9.72 48.49 -68.81
CA ASN A 20 -8.27 48.53 -69.11
C ASN A 20 -7.37 48.72 -67.87
N GLU A 21 -6.38 49.60 -67.92
CA GLU A 21 -5.58 50.00 -66.76
C GLU A 21 -6.31 51.13 -66.02
N ALA A 22 -6.95 50.81 -64.89
CA ALA A 22 -7.82 51.73 -64.19
C ALA A 22 -7.18 52.24 -62.89
N PHE A 23 -7.31 53.54 -62.64
CA PHE A 23 -6.98 54.18 -61.36
C PHE A 23 -8.21 54.90 -60.82
N ALA A 24 -8.71 54.48 -59.65
CA ALA A 24 -9.85 55.08 -58.99
C ALA A 24 -9.41 55.64 -57.61
N GLN A 25 -9.68 56.92 -57.36
CA GLN A 25 -9.39 57.57 -56.08
C GLN A 25 -10.62 58.27 -55.53
N ILE A 26 -11.05 57.86 -54.34
CA ILE A 26 -12.21 58.38 -53.62
C ILE A 26 -11.67 58.99 -52.33
N GLN A 27 -11.83 60.30 -52.16
CA GLN A 27 -11.24 61.00 -51.04
C GLN A 27 -12.14 62.09 -50.44
N ASN A 28 -12.03 62.30 -49.13
CA ASN A 28 -12.79 63.30 -48.37
C ASN A 28 -14.31 63.11 -48.54
N THR A 29 -14.80 61.90 -48.29
CA THR A 29 -16.19 61.50 -48.55
C THR A 29 -16.90 61.12 -47.26
N ILE A 30 -18.13 61.59 -47.10
CA ILE A 30 -19.05 61.15 -46.04
C ILE A 30 -20.19 60.38 -46.69
N VAL A 31 -20.35 59.13 -46.31
CA VAL A 31 -21.43 58.26 -46.76
C VAL A 31 -22.32 57.98 -45.56
N SER A 32 -23.61 58.30 -45.64
CA SER A 32 -24.50 58.11 -44.48
C SER A 32 -25.91 57.67 -44.86
N PHE A 33 -26.57 56.89 -44.00
CA PHE A 33 -27.98 56.48 -44.16
C PHE A 33 -28.29 55.81 -45.50
N ILE A 34 -27.50 54.81 -45.89
CA ILE A 34 -27.73 54.02 -47.10
C ILE A 34 -28.23 52.63 -46.70
N SER A 35 -29.31 52.15 -47.32
CA SER A 35 -29.87 50.83 -47.04
C SER A 35 -30.31 50.16 -48.33
N SER A 36 -30.00 48.87 -48.53
CA SER A 36 -30.67 48.09 -49.56
C SER A 36 -32.16 47.86 -49.20
N GLN A 37 -32.95 47.28 -50.12
CA GLN A 37 -34.39 47.10 -49.95
C GLN A 37 -34.78 45.84 -49.16
N PHE A 38 -33.82 44.93 -48.95
CA PHE A 38 -33.98 43.63 -48.31
C PHE A 38 -35.04 42.73 -48.97
N LEU A 39 -35.29 42.90 -50.28
CA LEU A 39 -36.29 42.14 -51.05
C LEU A 39 -35.67 40.92 -51.74
N ASN A 40 -34.49 41.08 -52.36
CA ASN A 40 -33.80 40.01 -53.09
C ASN A 40 -32.46 39.63 -52.46
N GLU A 41 -32.05 38.37 -52.57
CA GLU A 41 -30.76 37.87 -52.05
C GLU A 41 -29.53 38.48 -52.75
N ASN A 42 -29.68 38.99 -53.97
CA ASN A 42 -28.58 39.57 -54.75
C ASN A 42 -28.33 41.07 -54.47
N GLU A 43 -28.90 41.60 -53.39
CA GLU A 43 -28.67 42.98 -52.97
C GLU A 43 -27.30 43.12 -52.28
N ASN A 44 -26.31 43.55 -53.07
CA ASN A 44 -24.92 43.71 -52.67
C ASN A 44 -24.44 45.17 -52.85
N GLY A 45 -23.38 45.56 -52.12
CA GLY A 45 -22.67 46.82 -52.31
C GLY A 45 -23.45 48.04 -51.80
N GLY A 46 -23.52 48.22 -50.47
CA GLY A 46 -24.33 49.30 -49.87
C GLY A 46 -23.91 50.70 -50.33
N ALA A 47 -22.65 51.09 -50.17
CA ALA A 47 -22.17 52.39 -50.65
C ALA A 47 -21.49 52.35 -52.03
N PHE A 48 -20.57 51.41 -52.22
CA PHE A 48 -19.77 51.27 -53.44
C PHE A 48 -19.85 49.85 -53.97
N LEU A 49 -20.41 49.70 -55.16
CA LEU A 49 -20.34 48.48 -55.96
C LEU A 49 -19.32 48.72 -57.08
N ILE A 50 -18.21 47.99 -57.08
CA ILE A 50 -17.14 48.15 -58.08
C ILE A 50 -17.06 46.89 -58.94
N ASP A 51 -17.26 47.02 -60.25
CA ASP A 51 -17.11 45.93 -61.20
C ASP A 51 -15.83 46.10 -62.02
N THR A 52 -15.00 45.05 -62.01
CA THR A 52 -13.67 45.09 -62.62
C THR A 52 -13.49 44.12 -63.79
N ILE A 53 -14.57 43.52 -64.29
CA ILE A 53 -14.56 42.43 -65.28
C ILE A 53 -13.82 42.77 -66.60
N PHE A 54 -13.70 44.05 -66.97
CA PHE A 54 -13.00 44.50 -68.19
C PHE A 54 -11.67 45.21 -67.96
N SER A 55 -11.18 45.25 -66.72
CA SER A 55 -9.86 45.82 -66.42
C SER A 55 -8.74 44.79 -66.57
N ILE A 56 -7.52 45.25 -66.86
CA ILE A 56 -6.29 44.44 -66.94
C ILE A 56 -5.50 44.59 -65.64
N SER A 57 -5.45 45.82 -65.12
CA SER A 57 -4.93 46.13 -63.79
C SER A 57 -5.70 47.30 -63.18
N SER A 58 -5.88 47.30 -61.87
CA SER A 58 -6.66 48.32 -61.17
C SER A 58 -5.99 48.78 -59.88
N VAL A 59 -5.95 50.09 -59.65
CA VAL A 59 -5.55 50.69 -58.37
C VAL A 59 -6.71 51.49 -57.81
N ILE A 60 -7.20 51.12 -56.63
CA ILE A 60 -8.37 51.73 -55.98
C ILE A 60 -7.95 52.26 -54.61
N ASN A 61 -8.01 53.58 -54.45
CA ASN A 61 -7.62 54.26 -53.21
C ASN A 61 -8.82 54.98 -52.58
N PHE A 62 -9.13 54.63 -51.34
CA PHE A 62 -10.10 55.29 -50.48
C PHE A 62 -9.35 56.04 -49.39
N LYS A 63 -9.53 57.37 -49.30
CA LYS A 63 -8.78 58.21 -48.35
C LYS A 63 -9.68 59.19 -47.59
N ASN A 64 -9.56 59.26 -46.27
CA ASN A 64 -10.35 60.18 -45.44
C ASN A 64 -11.86 60.00 -45.66
N ILE A 65 -12.37 58.81 -45.31
CA ILE A 65 -13.76 58.42 -45.52
C ILE A 65 -14.47 58.22 -44.19
N SER A 66 -15.66 58.79 -44.06
CA SER A 66 -16.57 58.52 -42.95
C SER A 66 -17.83 57.80 -43.46
N ALA A 67 -18.10 56.61 -42.92
CA ALA A 67 -19.26 55.80 -43.27
C ALA A 67 -20.16 55.65 -42.04
N ILE A 68 -21.43 56.05 -42.14
CA ILE A 68 -22.35 56.13 -41.00
C ILE A 68 -23.69 55.48 -41.34
N GLU A 69 -24.16 54.51 -40.56
CA GLU A 69 -25.47 53.85 -40.74
C GLU A 69 -25.68 53.31 -42.18
N ILE A 70 -24.84 52.36 -42.61
CA ILE A 70 -24.94 51.73 -43.93
C ILE A 70 -25.35 50.27 -43.78
N ARG A 71 -26.37 49.85 -44.53
CA ARG A 71 -26.95 48.49 -44.44
C ARG A 71 -27.06 47.89 -45.84
N SER A 72 -26.44 46.74 -46.05
CA SER A 72 -26.61 45.92 -47.25
C SER A 72 -27.16 44.56 -46.85
N ARG A 73 -28.04 43.95 -47.65
CA ARG A 73 -28.60 42.64 -47.30
C ARG A 73 -27.56 41.53 -47.35
N ASN A 74 -26.72 41.48 -48.39
CA ASN A 74 -25.86 40.32 -48.63
C ASN A 74 -24.37 40.68 -48.53
N LYS A 75 -23.71 41.14 -49.60
CA LYS A 75 -22.24 41.36 -49.62
C LYS A 75 -21.86 42.84 -49.54
N GLY A 76 -20.82 43.17 -48.79
CA GLY A 76 -20.11 44.46 -48.84
C GLY A 76 -20.98 45.67 -48.47
N GLY A 77 -21.13 45.95 -47.18
CA GLY A 77 -21.94 47.09 -46.72
C GLY A 77 -21.37 48.43 -47.18
N LEU A 78 -20.08 48.68 -46.94
CA LEU A 78 -19.41 49.85 -47.52
C LEU A 78 -18.95 49.58 -48.96
N ILE A 79 -18.12 48.56 -49.18
CA ILE A 79 -17.54 48.26 -50.49
C ILE A 79 -17.75 46.79 -50.84
N TYR A 80 -18.28 46.55 -52.05
CA TYR A 80 -18.29 45.24 -52.69
C TYR A 80 -17.56 45.34 -54.03
N ILE A 81 -16.56 44.48 -54.25
CA ILE A 81 -15.85 44.37 -55.53
C ILE A 81 -16.25 43.07 -56.22
N GLN A 82 -16.86 43.21 -57.40
CA GLN A 82 -17.28 42.12 -58.25
C GLN A 82 -16.21 41.84 -59.32
N ASN A 83 -15.93 40.56 -59.57
CA ASN A 83 -15.00 40.09 -60.60
C ASN A 83 -13.57 40.63 -60.46
N ALA A 84 -12.97 40.51 -59.27
CA ALA A 84 -11.62 41.02 -59.00
C ALA A 84 -10.56 40.41 -59.93
N LEU A 85 -9.47 41.16 -60.17
CA LEU A 85 -8.41 40.80 -61.10
C LEU A 85 -7.16 40.24 -60.43
N GLU A 86 -6.30 39.63 -61.24
CA GLU A 86 -4.97 39.17 -60.82
C GLU A 86 -4.05 40.31 -60.35
N ASN A 87 -4.14 41.49 -60.97
CA ASN A 87 -3.28 42.64 -60.67
C ASN A 87 -4.12 43.81 -60.17
N MET A 88 -4.41 43.81 -58.87
CA MET A 88 -5.23 44.84 -58.25
C MET A 88 -4.66 45.29 -56.91
N ILE A 89 -4.57 46.59 -56.73
CA ILE A 89 -4.12 47.22 -55.47
C ILE A 89 -5.28 48.01 -54.90
N ILE A 90 -5.70 47.68 -53.69
CA ILE A 90 -6.74 48.39 -52.95
C ILE A 90 -6.13 48.96 -51.67
N LYS A 91 -6.39 50.25 -51.41
CA LYS A 91 -5.96 50.93 -50.20
C LYS A 91 -7.10 51.68 -49.54
N LEU A 92 -7.27 51.49 -48.24
CA LEU A 92 -8.13 52.28 -47.37
C LEU A 92 -7.25 53.03 -46.37
N GLU A 93 -7.24 54.36 -46.43
CA GLU A 93 -6.43 55.23 -45.56
C GLU A 93 -7.36 56.21 -44.80
N ASP A 94 -7.19 56.32 -43.49
CA ASP A 94 -7.93 57.27 -42.64
C ASP A 94 -9.45 57.08 -42.76
N VAL A 95 -9.95 55.92 -42.34
CA VAL A 95 -11.37 55.55 -42.50
C VAL A 95 -12.06 55.46 -41.13
N ILE A 96 -13.22 56.10 -41.00
CA ILE A 96 -14.07 56.04 -39.81
C ILE A 96 -15.38 55.34 -40.17
N ILE A 97 -15.67 54.25 -39.49
CA ILE A 97 -16.86 53.41 -39.71
C ILE A 97 -17.74 53.48 -38.47
N ASN A 98 -19.00 53.85 -38.67
CA ASN A 98 -20.01 53.88 -37.62
C ASN A 98 -21.28 53.14 -38.08
N GLU A 99 -21.64 52.05 -37.42
CA GLU A 99 -22.86 51.26 -37.70
C GLU A 99 -23.00 50.82 -39.17
N VAL A 100 -22.00 50.10 -39.68
CA VAL A 100 -22.04 49.53 -41.04
C VAL A 100 -22.21 48.01 -40.96
N TYR A 101 -23.25 47.49 -41.64
CA TYR A 101 -23.67 46.09 -41.55
C TYR A 101 -23.99 45.49 -42.92
N SER A 102 -23.56 44.24 -43.12
CA SER A 102 -23.91 43.36 -44.22
C SER A 102 -23.74 41.91 -43.75
N LEU A 103 -24.42 40.97 -44.40
CA LEU A 103 -24.34 39.55 -44.06
C LEU A 103 -22.94 38.97 -44.27
N LEU A 104 -22.29 39.35 -45.37
CA LEU A 104 -20.94 38.94 -45.76
C LEU A 104 -20.07 40.19 -46.01
N GLY A 105 -18.97 40.34 -45.27
CA GLY A 105 -18.08 41.50 -45.42
C GLY A 105 -18.77 42.83 -45.14
N SER A 106 -19.18 43.08 -43.89
CA SER A 106 -19.93 44.29 -43.50
C SER A 106 -19.29 45.58 -44.00
N ILE A 107 -17.97 45.73 -43.94
CA ILE A 107 -17.26 46.87 -44.52
C ILE A 107 -16.81 46.52 -45.95
N PHE A 108 -16.18 45.37 -46.13
CA PHE A 108 -15.49 45.06 -47.37
C PHE A 108 -15.62 43.58 -47.74
N TYR A 109 -16.01 43.30 -48.99
CA TYR A 109 -16.00 41.96 -49.56
C TYR A 109 -15.24 41.93 -50.89
N ILE A 110 -14.25 41.03 -51.00
CA ILE A 110 -13.53 40.73 -52.24
C ILE A 110 -13.04 39.27 -52.29
N GLU A 111 -13.08 38.69 -53.49
CA GLU A 111 -12.47 37.40 -53.79
C GLU A 111 -11.64 37.53 -55.07
N PHE A 112 -10.32 37.38 -54.94
CA PHE A 112 -9.39 37.40 -56.07
C PHE A 112 -9.35 36.03 -56.79
N PRO A 113 -8.95 35.98 -58.06
CA PRO A 113 -8.78 34.71 -58.77
C PRO A 113 -7.56 33.94 -58.25
N LEU A 114 -7.73 32.63 -58.03
CA LEU A 114 -6.68 31.69 -57.62
C LEU A 114 -5.64 31.44 -58.72
N LYS A 115 -4.60 32.29 -58.80
CA LYS A 115 -3.42 32.06 -59.66
C LYS A 115 -2.11 32.48 -58.96
N ALA A 116 -1.07 31.64 -59.14
CA ALA A 116 0.21 31.73 -58.43
C ALA A 116 1.04 33.00 -58.67
N ASN A 117 0.81 33.75 -59.76
CA ASN A 117 1.60 34.93 -60.15
C ASN A 117 0.87 36.27 -60.01
N SER A 118 -0.26 36.32 -59.30
CA SER A 118 -1.06 37.55 -59.12
C SER A 118 -0.35 38.60 -58.25
N GLN A 119 -0.59 39.89 -58.52
CA GLN A 119 -0.19 41.03 -57.68
C GLN A 119 -1.41 41.65 -56.95
N SER A 120 -2.21 40.81 -56.30
CA SER A 120 -3.37 41.24 -55.51
C SER A 120 -2.94 41.76 -54.13
N ILE A 121 -3.09 43.07 -53.90
CA ILE A 121 -2.68 43.74 -52.65
C ILE A 121 -3.89 44.45 -52.04
N PHE A 122 -4.17 44.18 -50.77
CA PHE A 122 -5.18 44.87 -49.98
C PHE A 122 -4.53 45.50 -48.74
N LYS A 123 -4.68 46.82 -48.58
CA LYS A 123 -4.11 47.57 -47.44
C LYS A 123 -5.16 48.43 -46.74
N VAL A 124 -5.12 48.43 -45.43
CA VAL A 124 -5.94 49.27 -44.56
C VAL A 124 -5.02 49.95 -43.55
N GLU A 125 -5.03 51.28 -43.53
CA GLU A 125 -4.20 52.12 -42.66
C GLU A 125 -5.09 53.14 -41.94
N ASN A 126 -4.94 53.26 -40.62
CA ASN A 126 -5.68 54.20 -39.77
C ASN A 126 -7.21 54.01 -39.88
N LEU A 127 -7.71 52.88 -39.40
CA LEU A 127 -9.13 52.54 -39.39
C LEU A 127 -9.70 52.66 -37.98
N GLU A 128 -10.80 53.40 -37.83
CA GLU A 128 -11.61 53.43 -36.62
C GLU A 128 -12.99 52.82 -36.87
N ILE A 129 -13.40 51.86 -36.04
CA ILE A 129 -14.71 51.21 -36.12
C ILE A 129 -15.48 51.40 -34.82
N ARG A 130 -16.74 51.81 -34.95
CA ARG A 130 -17.73 51.90 -33.88
C ARG A 130 -19.01 51.22 -34.32
N ASN A 131 -19.31 50.06 -33.75
CA ASN A 131 -20.61 49.42 -33.95
C ASN A 131 -21.33 49.39 -32.61
N THR A 132 -22.66 49.34 -32.63
CA THR A 132 -23.45 49.23 -31.40
C THR A 132 -24.37 48.02 -31.48
N GLU A 133 -24.71 47.46 -30.33
CA GLU A 133 -25.75 46.42 -30.23
C GLU A 133 -27.07 46.91 -30.83
N GLN A 134 -27.46 48.15 -30.55
CA GLN A 134 -28.68 48.75 -31.08
C GLN A 134 -28.64 48.86 -32.61
N GLY A 135 -27.51 49.26 -33.19
CA GLY A 135 -27.30 49.31 -34.63
C GLY A 135 -27.46 47.93 -35.28
N PHE A 136 -26.91 46.89 -34.67
CA PHE A 136 -27.03 45.51 -35.15
C PHE A 136 -28.47 44.99 -35.05
N ILE A 137 -29.17 45.24 -33.94
CA ILE A 137 -30.59 44.90 -33.78
C ILE A 137 -31.46 45.58 -34.84
N ARG A 138 -31.18 46.86 -35.15
CA ARG A 138 -31.87 47.59 -36.22
C ARG A 138 -31.59 46.99 -37.61
N TYR A 139 -30.37 46.54 -37.86
CA TYR A 139 -30.02 45.83 -39.09
C TYR A 139 -30.82 44.53 -39.22
N LEU A 140 -30.83 43.69 -38.18
CA LEU A 140 -31.58 42.42 -38.19
C LEU A 140 -33.10 42.63 -38.32
N SER A 141 -33.64 43.75 -37.86
CA SER A 141 -35.08 44.06 -37.98
C SER A 141 -35.57 44.22 -39.43
N GLN A 142 -34.66 44.34 -40.40
CA GLN A 142 -34.98 44.42 -41.83
C GLN A 142 -35.32 43.06 -42.44
N TYR A 143 -35.00 41.95 -41.76
CA TYR A 143 -35.34 40.60 -42.22
C TYR A 143 -36.74 40.21 -41.76
N ASN A 144 -37.55 39.69 -42.69
CA ASN A 144 -38.94 39.33 -42.42
C ASN A 144 -39.07 38.07 -41.52
N GLU A 145 -38.23 37.04 -41.74
CA GLU A 145 -38.18 35.81 -40.93
C GLU A 145 -36.75 35.22 -40.87
N PRO A 146 -36.36 34.58 -39.75
CA PRO A 146 -35.10 33.83 -39.66
C PRO A 146 -35.15 32.56 -40.51
N THR A 147 -34.55 32.57 -41.69
CA THR A 147 -34.27 31.32 -42.43
C THR A 147 -33.05 30.64 -41.84
N ARG A 148 -32.98 29.31 -41.96
CA ARG A 148 -31.80 28.55 -41.51
C ARG A 148 -30.52 29.01 -42.22
N GLU A 149 -30.60 29.29 -43.51
CA GLU A 149 -29.48 29.82 -44.31
C GLU A 149 -28.99 31.17 -43.78
N LEU A 150 -29.90 32.11 -43.44
CA LEU A 150 -29.52 33.39 -42.83
C LEU A 150 -28.80 33.19 -41.50
N LEU A 151 -29.31 32.30 -40.66
CA LEU A 151 -28.67 31.98 -39.38
C LEU A 151 -27.29 31.36 -39.60
N ASP A 152 -27.14 30.49 -40.60
CA ASP A 152 -25.87 29.84 -40.94
C ASP A 152 -24.85 30.87 -41.47
N GLU A 153 -25.26 31.80 -42.34
CA GLU A 153 -24.38 32.86 -42.82
C GLU A 153 -23.98 33.86 -41.72
N LEU A 154 -24.92 34.25 -40.86
CA LEU A 154 -24.63 35.08 -39.68
C LEU A 154 -23.71 34.37 -38.68
N ASN A 155 -23.80 33.03 -38.60
CA ASN A 155 -22.97 32.20 -37.74
C ASN A 155 -21.58 31.98 -38.30
N ASP A 156 -21.41 31.78 -39.60
CA ASP A 156 -20.15 31.25 -40.13
C ASP A 156 -19.35 32.32 -40.90
N HIS A 157 -20.00 33.40 -41.34
CA HIS A 157 -19.45 34.31 -42.35
C HIS A 157 -19.61 35.81 -42.06
N ASN A 158 -20.11 36.19 -40.89
CA ASN A 158 -20.32 37.60 -40.53
C ASN A 158 -19.02 38.31 -40.09
N TYR A 159 -18.19 38.66 -41.06
CA TYR A 159 -16.94 39.42 -40.88
C TYR A 159 -17.07 40.86 -41.38
N LEU A 160 -16.33 41.81 -40.79
CA LEU A 160 -16.24 43.16 -41.33
C LEU A 160 -15.47 43.19 -42.65
N PHE A 161 -14.35 42.46 -42.72
CA PHE A 161 -13.52 42.31 -43.89
C PHE A 161 -13.53 40.85 -44.34
N GLN A 162 -13.92 40.58 -45.57
CA GLN A 162 -13.80 39.26 -46.18
C GLN A 162 -12.94 39.38 -47.43
N VAL A 163 -11.73 38.80 -47.35
CA VAL A 163 -10.70 38.88 -48.39
C VAL A 163 -10.20 37.48 -48.67
N ALA A 164 -10.36 37.02 -49.91
CA ALA A 164 -9.88 35.71 -50.35
C ALA A 164 -8.87 35.83 -51.50
N ASN A 165 -7.86 34.96 -51.50
CA ASN A 165 -6.88 34.75 -52.59
C ASN A 165 -5.95 35.93 -52.88
N ALA A 166 -5.63 36.75 -51.86
CA ALA A 166 -4.72 37.89 -52.04
C ALA A 166 -3.24 37.50 -51.82
N LYS A 167 -2.34 38.18 -52.54
CA LYS A 167 -0.89 38.04 -52.30
C LYS A 167 -0.46 38.74 -51.01
N LEU A 168 -0.98 39.94 -50.74
CA LEU A 168 -0.65 40.70 -49.54
C LEU A 168 -1.92 41.31 -48.93
N VAL A 169 -2.14 41.06 -47.66
CA VAL A 169 -3.12 41.76 -46.82
C VAL A 169 -2.37 42.48 -45.70
N SER A 170 -2.58 43.79 -45.57
CA SER A 170 -1.96 44.58 -44.50
C SER A 170 -3.00 45.42 -43.75
N PHE A 171 -3.04 45.28 -42.42
CA PHE A 171 -3.82 46.09 -41.50
C PHE A 171 -2.86 46.85 -40.58
N GLN A 172 -2.93 48.18 -40.59
CA GLN A 172 -2.06 49.04 -39.79
C GLN A 172 -2.86 50.09 -39.02
N ASN A 173 -2.56 50.26 -37.73
CA ASN A 173 -3.21 51.23 -36.85
C ASN A 173 -4.74 51.09 -36.85
N ILE A 174 -5.22 49.91 -36.47
CA ILE A 174 -6.65 49.61 -36.42
C ILE A 174 -7.15 49.79 -34.99
N CYS A 175 -8.22 50.56 -34.81
CA CYS A 175 -8.85 50.77 -33.52
C CYS A 175 -10.35 50.45 -33.58
N ILE A 176 -10.79 49.55 -32.72
CA ILE A 176 -12.15 49.04 -32.69
C ILE A 176 -12.76 49.26 -31.31
N PHE A 177 -13.91 49.91 -31.29
CA PHE A 177 -14.73 50.10 -30.10
C PHE A 177 -16.05 49.36 -30.28
N SER A 178 -16.30 48.39 -29.40
CA SER A 178 -17.59 47.69 -29.28
C SER A 178 -18.06 46.99 -30.55
N LEU A 179 -17.36 45.94 -30.97
CA LEU A 179 -17.96 44.98 -31.92
C LEU A 179 -19.09 44.22 -31.24
N PHE A 180 -20.19 44.00 -31.94
CA PHE A 180 -21.32 43.23 -31.44
C PHE A 180 -21.74 42.19 -32.48
N HIS A 181 -21.61 40.90 -32.17
CA HIS A 181 -21.94 39.75 -33.03
C HIS A 181 -21.28 39.72 -34.42
N VAL A 182 -20.24 40.52 -34.64
CA VAL A 182 -19.51 40.59 -35.91
C VAL A 182 -18.03 40.37 -35.65
N SER A 183 -17.40 39.56 -36.49
CA SER A 183 -15.96 39.29 -36.49
C SER A 183 -15.21 40.35 -37.28
N PHE A 184 -13.90 40.54 -37.04
CA PHE A 184 -13.17 41.59 -37.76
C PHE A 184 -12.81 41.17 -39.18
N ALA A 185 -12.07 40.07 -39.36
CA ALA A 185 -11.62 39.69 -40.70
C ALA A 185 -11.59 38.18 -40.95
N SER A 186 -12.03 37.79 -42.15
CA SER A 186 -11.79 36.48 -42.75
C SER A 186 -10.84 36.63 -43.92
N LEU A 187 -9.65 36.05 -43.75
CA LEU A 187 -8.51 36.11 -44.65
C LEU A 187 -8.24 34.69 -45.16
N VAL A 188 -8.73 34.39 -46.37
CA VAL A 188 -8.69 33.02 -46.90
C VAL A 188 -7.66 32.90 -48.03
N GLN A 189 -6.79 31.89 -47.94
CA GLN A 189 -5.75 31.62 -48.92
C GLN A 189 -4.87 32.85 -49.23
N ILE A 190 -4.35 33.50 -48.17
CA ILE A 190 -3.46 34.66 -48.32
C ILE A 190 -1.98 34.23 -48.28
N LEU A 191 -1.13 34.84 -49.10
CA LEU A 191 0.31 34.55 -49.09
C LEU A 191 1.07 35.33 -47.99
N ILE A 192 0.85 36.64 -47.89
CA ILE A 192 1.50 37.51 -46.89
C ILE A 192 0.44 38.27 -46.09
N ILE A 193 0.49 38.18 -44.76
CA ILE A 193 -0.39 38.93 -43.86
C ILE A 193 0.44 39.77 -42.89
N ASP A 194 0.18 41.06 -42.86
CA ASP A 194 0.77 42.00 -41.90
C ASP A 194 -0.33 42.63 -41.04
N ILE A 195 -0.33 42.39 -39.73
CA ILE A 195 -1.21 43.05 -38.75
C ILE A 195 -0.33 43.84 -37.79
N ILE A 196 -0.44 45.16 -37.79
CA ILE A 196 0.46 46.06 -37.03
C ILE A 196 -0.37 47.07 -36.23
N ASN A 197 -0.16 47.15 -34.92
CA ASN A 197 -0.86 48.07 -34.01
C ASN A 197 -2.38 47.92 -34.13
N PHE A 198 -2.89 46.76 -33.70
CA PHE A 198 -4.31 46.43 -33.71
C PHE A 198 -4.88 46.52 -32.29
N ARG A 199 -5.97 47.25 -32.10
CA ARG A 199 -6.58 47.46 -30.78
C ARG A 199 -8.08 47.22 -30.81
N CYS A 200 -8.58 46.34 -29.95
CA CYS A 200 -10.00 46.02 -29.80
C CYS A 200 -10.45 46.12 -28.34
N TYR A 201 -11.52 46.87 -28.08
CA TYR A 201 -12.03 47.15 -26.74
C TYR A 201 -13.53 46.90 -26.62
N ASN A 202 -13.96 46.37 -25.46
CA ASN A 202 -15.36 46.32 -25.03
C ASN A 202 -16.29 45.68 -26.08
N SER A 203 -15.86 44.56 -26.64
CA SER A 203 -16.54 43.89 -27.75
C SER A 203 -17.24 42.62 -27.28
N SER A 204 -18.41 42.35 -27.84
CA SER A 204 -19.14 41.09 -27.70
C SER A 204 -19.14 40.36 -29.03
N ILE A 205 -18.28 39.35 -29.17
CA ILE A 205 -18.07 38.64 -30.42
C ILE A 205 -18.71 37.25 -30.30
N LYS A 206 -19.10 36.68 -31.44
CA LYS A 206 -19.66 35.33 -31.49
C LYS A 206 -18.67 34.29 -32.01
N ASN A 207 -17.93 34.61 -33.07
CA ASN A 207 -16.95 33.72 -33.71
C ASN A 207 -15.52 34.25 -33.48
N GLU A 208 -14.56 33.76 -34.26
CA GLU A 208 -13.20 34.31 -34.28
C GLU A 208 -13.15 35.79 -34.68
N LEU A 209 -12.36 36.60 -33.98
CA LEU A 209 -12.08 37.98 -34.39
C LEU A 209 -11.30 37.99 -35.73
N PHE A 210 -10.33 37.10 -35.89
CA PHE A 210 -9.63 36.83 -37.15
C PHE A 210 -9.69 35.35 -37.52
N HIS A 211 -10.18 35.07 -38.72
CA HIS A 211 -9.99 33.79 -39.40
C HIS A 211 -8.86 33.95 -40.42
N ILE A 212 -7.75 33.25 -40.26
CA ILE A 212 -6.59 33.29 -41.14
C ILE A 212 -6.33 31.89 -41.71
N SER A 213 -6.55 31.71 -43.00
CA SER A 213 -6.03 30.57 -43.74
C SER A 213 -5.09 31.03 -44.85
N SER A 214 -3.98 30.33 -45.01
CA SER A 214 -2.91 30.75 -45.91
C SER A 214 -2.74 29.79 -47.10
N MET A 215 -2.03 30.24 -48.13
CA MET A 215 -1.59 29.34 -49.20
C MET A 215 -0.49 28.40 -48.68
N LYS A 216 -0.61 27.10 -48.95
CA LYS A 216 0.28 26.04 -48.41
C LYS A 216 1.78 26.26 -48.60
N GLU A 217 2.20 27.00 -49.64
CA GLU A 217 3.62 27.23 -49.95
C GLU A 217 4.04 28.69 -49.78
N ASN A 218 5.16 28.90 -49.10
CA ASN A 218 5.83 30.21 -48.88
C ASN A 218 5.01 31.29 -48.16
N SER A 219 3.97 30.91 -47.42
CA SER A 219 3.19 31.88 -46.66
C SER A 219 3.92 32.47 -45.46
N GLN A 220 3.69 33.76 -45.24
CA GLN A 220 4.29 34.51 -44.14
C GLN A 220 3.22 35.35 -43.45
N SER A 221 3.16 35.28 -42.13
CA SER A 221 2.30 36.15 -41.33
C SER A 221 3.08 36.83 -40.23
N LYS A 222 2.86 38.13 -40.10
CA LYS A 222 3.50 38.98 -39.12
C LYS A 222 2.44 39.77 -38.36
N ILE A 223 2.38 39.54 -37.05
CA ILE A 223 1.49 40.25 -36.12
C ILE A 223 2.37 41.00 -35.13
N VAL A 224 2.20 42.31 -35.02
CA VAL A 224 2.98 43.19 -34.13
C VAL A 224 2.06 44.14 -33.38
N ASP A 225 2.22 44.22 -32.06
CA ASP A 225 1.44 45.11 -31.17
C ASP A 225 -0.07 44.87 -31.31
N PHE A 226 -0.51 43.68 -30.91
CA PHE A 226 -1.91 43.28 -30.93
C PHE A 226 -2.48 43.34 -29.52
N TYR A 227 -3.49 44.19 -29.32
CA TYR A 227 -4.12 44.42 -28.03
C TYR A 227 -5.64 44.15 -28.10
N ALA A 228 -6.12 43.24 -27.28
CA ALA A 228 -7.55 42.97 -27.12
C ALA A 228 -7.92 42.94 -25.64
N SER A 229 -8.95 43.70 -25.26
CA SER A 229 -9.39 43.75 -23.87
C SER A 229 -10.89 43.88 -23.69
N ASN A 230 -11.39 43.34 -22.58
CA ASN A 230 -12.81 43.35 -22.21
C ASN A 230 -13.67 42.77 -23.36
N ILE A 231 -13.32 41.57 -23.81
CA ILE A 231 -14.09 40.87 -24.84
C ILE A 231 -14.90 39.79 -24.16
N SER A 232 -16.21 39.82 -24.32
CA SER A 232 -17.09 38.77 -23.82
C SER A 232 -17.64 37.96 -24.98
N PHE A 233 -17.66 36.64 -24.85
CA PHE A 233 -18.38 35.80 -25.78
C PHE A 233 -19.77 35.53 -25.21
N LEU A 234 -20.80 35.71 -26.03
CA LEU A 234 -22.18 35.67 -25.56
C LEU A 234 -22.53 34.28 -25.04
N LYS A 235 -22.89 34.23 -23.75
CA LYS A 235 -23.34 33.01 -23.09
C LYS A 235 -24.69 32.58 -23.66
N VAL A 236 -24.79 31.30 -23.98
CA VAL A 236 -26.05 30.63 -24.35
C VAL A 236 -27.07 30.88 -23.24
N ILE A 237 -28.08 31.71 -23.52
CA ILE A 237 -29.24 31.82 -22.63
C ILE A 237 -30.14 30.63 -22.97
N GLN A 238 -30.21 29.63 -22.09
CA GLN A 238 -31.20 28.56 -22.19
C GLN A 238 -32.61 29.15 -21.96
N SER A 239 -33.25 29.64 -23.01
CA SER A 239 -34.70 29.86 -23.01
C SER A 239 -35.35 28.95 -24.04
N PHE A 240 -35.82 27.79 -23.58
CA PHE A 240 -36.79 27.00 -24.32
C PHE A 240 -38.13 27.75 -24.33
N GLY A 241 -38.34 28.58 -25.34
CA GLY A 241 -39.63 29.21 -25.60
C GLY A 241 -39.72 29.59 -27.06
N GLN A 242 -40.83 29.25 -27.71
CA GLN A 242 -41.25 29.91 -28.95
C GLN A 242 -41.10 31.41 -28.75
N CYS A 243 -40.46 32.12 -29.69
CA CYS A 243 -40.23 33.57 -29.63
C CYS A 243 -41.52 34.28 -29.20
N SER A 244 -41.68 34.52 -27.90
CA SER A 244 -42.90 35.04 -27.30
C SER A 244 -42.57 36.40 -26.76
N GLN A 245 -43.29 37.40 -27.28
CA GLN A 245 -43.03 38.81 -27.07
C GLN A 245 -43.00 39.14 -25.58
N GLN A 246 -41.81 39.33 -25.02
CA GLN A 246 -41.64 39.95 -23.71
C GLN A 246 -41.16 41.39 -23.88
N ASN A 247 -41.90 42.32 -23.27
CA ASN A 247 -41.59 43.74 -23.29
C ASN A 247 -40.41 44.01 -22.34
N TYR A 248 -39.23 44.28 -22.88
CA TYR A 248 -38.09 44.78 -22.11
C TYR A 248 -38.04 46.31 -22.12
N TYR A 249 -37.82 46.90 -20.94
CA TYR A 249 -37.54 48.34 -20.78
C TYR A 249 -36.07 48.53 -20.45
N PHE A 250 -35.35 49.27 -21.30
CA PHE A 250 -33.93 49.57 -21.08
C PHE A 250 -33.68 51.03 -20.70
N LYS A 251 -32.79 51.21 -19.72
CA LYS A 251 -32.17 52.49 -19.35
C LYS A 251 -30.80 52.57 -20.02
N VAL A 252 -30.63 53.50 -20.94
CA VAL A 252 -29.33 53.85 -21.53
C VAL A 252 -28.64 54.87 -20.61
N GLN A 253 -27.40 54.60 -20.22
CA GLN A 253 -26.52 55.62 -19.65
C GLN A 253 -25.43 55.97 -20.67
N PRO A 254 -25.29 57.25 -21.07
CA PRO A 254 -24.18 57.68 -21.90
C PRO A 254 -22.95 57.93 -21.01
N GLN A 255 -21.81 57.33 -21.36
CA GLN A 255 -20.51 57.79 -20.89
C GLN A 255 -19.85 58.67 -21.95
N ILE A 256 -19.36 59.81 -21.50
CA ILE A 256 -18.79 60.89 -22.29
C ILE A 256 -17.29 60.63 -22.48
N CYS A 257 -16.84 60.62 -23.73
CA CYS A 257 -15.46 60.97 -24.09
C CYS A 257 -15.49 62.26 -24.92
N SER A 258 -14.61 63.19 -24.54
CA SER A 258 -14.50 64.53 -25.08
C SER A 258 -14.02 64.55 -26.53
N ALA A 259 -14.75 65.24 -27.41
CA ALA A 259 -14.20 65.93 -28.57
C ALA A 259 -15.13 67.09 -28.96
N ASP A 260 -14.60 68.31 -28.89
CA ASP A 260 -15.20 69.54 -29.40
C ASP A 260 -15.39 69.44 -30.92
N VAL A 261 -16.64 69.32 -31.40
CA VAL A 261 -17.05 69.88 -32.71
C VAL A 261 -18.51 70.34 -32.60
N THR A 262 -18.71 71.65 -32.66
CA THR A 262 -20.00 72.33 -32.64
C THR A 262 -20.67 72.36 -34.01
N ASN A 263 -21.99 72.11 -33.97
CA ASN A 263 -23.10 72.75 -34.70
C ASN A 263 -23.09 72.80 -36.24
N ALA A 264 -23.98 72.01 -36.83
CA ALA A 264 -24.96 72.49 -37.81
C ALA A 264 -26.17 71.54 -37.88
N GLU A 265 -27.36 72.03 -37.53
CA GLU A 265 -28.65 71.35 -37.77
C GLU A 265 -29.10 71.56 -39.21
N SER A 266 -29.64 70.52 -39.86
CA SER A 266 -30.72 70.58 -40.87
C SER A 266 -31.27 69.14 -41.14
N PRO A 267 -32.45 68.93 -41.76
CA PRO A 267 -33.66 68.50 -41.08
C PRO A 267 -34.17 67.09 -41.45
N ILE A 268 -34.98 66.54 -40.54
CA ILE A 268 -36.06 65.53 -40.68
C ILE A 268 -35.87 64.50 -41.81
N SER A 269 -35.23 63.37 -41.46
CA SER A 269 -35.38 62.12 -42.20
C SER A 269 -36.75 61.50 -41.95
N LEU A 270 -37.27 60.80 -42.96
CA LEU A 270 -38.35 59.82 -42.81
C LEU A 270 -37.92 58.77 -41.77
N MET A 271 -38.23 59.00 -40.50
CA MET A 271 -38.28 57.94 -39.50
C MET A 271 -39.48 57.07 -39.85
N ASN A 272 -39.23 55.93 -40.51
CA ASN A 272 -40.15 54.82 -40.41
C ASN A 272 -40.22 54.44 -38.93
N ASN A 273 -41.37 54.67 -38.30
CA ASN A 273 -41.66 54.16 -36.98
C ASN A 273 -41.62 52.63 -37.06
N PHE A 274 -40.52 52.03 -36.59
CA PHE A 274 -40.43 50.59 -36.38
C PHE A 274 -41.55 50.17 -35.42
N THR A 275 -42.41 49.25 -35.86
CA THR A 275 -43.44 48.67 -34.99
C THR A 275 -42.78 47.75 -33.97
N LYS A 276 -43.43 47.53 -32.81
CA LYS A 276 -42.93 46.58 -31.80
C LYS A 276 -42.65 45.17 -32.36
N ASP A 277 -43.37 44.78 -33.40
CA ASP A 277 -43.26 43.46 -34.00
C ASP A 277 -41.94 43.25 -34.75
N THR A 278 -41.39 44.26 -35.44
CA THR A 278 -40.13 44.11 -36.20
C THR A 278 -38.90 44.00 -35.28
N LEU A 279 -38.91 44.72 -34.16
CA LEU A 279 -37.89 44.56 -33.12
C LEU A 279 -37.97 43.17 -32.47
N SER A 280 -39.17 42.58 -32.36
CA SER A 280 -39.33 41.22 -31.81
C SER A 280 -38.66 40.15 -32.68
N ASN A 281 -38.64 40.32 -34.00
CA ASN A 281 -37.93 39.43 -34.93
C ASN A 281 -36.41 39.50 -34.77
N SER A 282 -35.83 40.70 -34.58
CA SER A 282 -34.39 40.85 -34.33
C SER A 282 -33.93 40.07 -33.11
N TYR A 283 -34.68 40.18 -32.01
CA TYR A 283 -34.39 39.46 -30.78
C TYR A 283 -34.56 37.95 -30.94
N CYS A 284 -35.54 37.52 -31.74
CA CYS A 284 -35.72 36.11 -32.08
C CYS A 284 -34.52 35.57 -32.88
N ILE A 285 -34.03 36.30 -33.88
CA ILE A 285 -32.80 35.97 -34.62
C ILE A 285 -31.62 35.88 -33.63
N ILE A 286 -31.41 36.88 -32.77
CA ILE A 286 -30.32 36.86 -31.78
C ILE A 286 -30.44 35.68 -30.81
N GLN A 287 -31.65 35.36 -30.33
CA GLN A 287 -31.88 34.20 -29.47
C GLN A 287 -31.57 32.88 -30.19
N GLN A 288 -31.98 32.73 -31.45
CA GLN A 288 -31.69 31.54 -32.25
C GLN A 288 -30.20 31.43 -32.60
N LEU A 289 -29.54 32.57 -32.86
CA LEU A 289 -28.09 32.66 -32.99
C LEU A 289 -27.42 32.18 -31.70
N ASN A 290 -27.92 32.52 -30.52
CA ASN A 290 -27.35 32.08 -29.25
C ASN A 290 -27.55 30.57 -28.97
N TYR A 291 -28.19 29.82 -29.87
CA TYR A 291 -28.33 28.37 -29.73
C TYR A 291 -27.10 27.65 -30.34
N PRO A 292 -26.37 26.84 -29.56
CA PRO A 292 -25.19 26.15 -30.07
C PRO A 292 -25.60 25.12 -31.14
N LYS A 293 -24.94 25.14 -32.30
CA LYS A 293 -24.88 23.97 -33.18
C LYS A 293 -23.87 23.00 -32.57
N TRP A 294 -24.36 21.90 -32.00
CA TRP A 294 -23.51 20.91 -31.33
C TRP A 294 -22.52 20.18 -32.25
N GLU A 295 -22.62 20.36 -33.58
CA GLU A 295 -21.87 19.61 -34.59
C GLU A 295 -20.62 20.33 -35.14
N HIS A 296 -20.37 21.60 -34.78
CA HIS A 296 -19.25 22.40 -35.31
C HIS A 296 -18.47 23.17 -34.22
N PHE A 297 -17.97 22.48 -33.21
CA PHE A 297 -17.10 23.09 -32.19
C PHE A 297 -15.64 23.15 -32.67
N THR A 298 -15.33 24.12 -33.53
CA THR A 298 -13.98 24.23 -34.12
C THR A 298 -13.36 25.62 -34.15
N TYR A 299 -13.82 26.58 -33.34
CA TYR A 299 -13.32 27.94 -33.48
C TYR A 299 -12.53 28.40 -32.25
N SER A 300 -11.27 28.76 -32.47
CA SER A 300 -10.55 29.69 -31.58
C SER A 300 -11.09 31.10 -31.75
N LEU A 301 -10.91 31.98 -30.77
CA LEU A 301 -11.76 33.17 -30.74
C LEU A 301 -11.12 34.51 -31.09
N ILE A 302 -9.81 34.67 -30.95
CA ILE A 302 -9.14 35.93 -31.31
C ILE A 302 -8.34 35.75 -32.60
N LEU A 303 -7.57 34.67 -32.69
CA LEU A 303 -6.80 34.32 -33.88
C LEU A 303 -6.98 32.82 -34.17
N ASP A 304 -7.62 32.46 -35.29
CA ASP A 304 -7.53 31.12 -35.86
C ASP A 304 -6.58 31.12 -37.05
N ILE A 305 -5.49 30.37 -36.96
CA ILE A 305 -4.43 30.36 -37.95
C ILE A 305 -4.26 28.95 -38.53
N LEU A 306 -4.47 28.82 -39.84
CA LEU A 306 -4.42 27.57 -40.59
C LEU A 306 -3.34 27.61 -41.68
N ASP A 307 -2.50 26.56 -41.70
CA ASP A 307 -1.53 26.25 -42.76
C ASP A 307 -0.55 27.39 -43.10
N ILE A 308 0.18 27.89 -42.10
CA ILE A 308 1.21 28.92 -42.27
C ILE A 308 2.63 28.34 -42.20
N ASN A 309 3.50 28.75 -43.12
CA ASN A 309 4.92 28.34 -43.10
C ASN A 309 5.76 29.15 -42.10
N ILE A 310 5.63 30.48 -42.11
CA ILE A 310 6.37 31.36 -41.19
C ILE A 310 5.37 32.27 -40.49
N LEU A 311 5.25 32.12 -39.17
CA LEU A 311 4.41 32.98 -38.33
C LEU A 311 5.30 33.70 -37.32
N THR A 312 5.20 35.02 -37.31
CA THR A 312 5.90 35.87 -36.33
C THR A 312 4.89 36.72 -35.58
N ILE A 313 4.84 36.56 -34.25
CA ILE A 313 3.97 37.34 -33.36
C ILE A 313 4.86 38.05 -32.35
N PHE A 314 4.78 39.38 -32.32
CA PHE A 314 5.51 40.23 -31.37
C PHE A 314 4.51 41.10 -30.61
N GLU A 315 4.59 41.09 -29.28
CA GLU A 315 3.73 41.91 -28.41
C GLU A 315 2.23 41.60 -28.60
N LEU A 316 1.79 40.45 -28.09
CA LEU A 316 0.39 40.04 -28.09
C LEU A 316 -0.19 40.15 -26.67
N HIS A 317 -1.17 41.01 -26.48
CA HIS A 317 -1.75 41.35 -25.19
C HIS A 317 -3.27 41.03 -25.19
N LEU A 318 -3.65 39.97 -24.48
CA LEU A 318 -5.04 39.55 -24.31
C LEU A 318 -5.43 39.66 -22.83
N ASN A 319 -6.37 40.55 -22.52
CA ASN A 319 -6.73 40.85 -21.14
C ASN A 319 -8.25 40.86 -20.90
N ASN A 320 -8.71 40.20 -19.82
CA ASN A 320 -10.13 40.18 -19.45
C ASN A 320 -11.04 39.72 -20.60
N ILE A 321 -10.71 38.59 -21.20
CA ILE A 321 -11.52 37.91 -22.22
C ILE A 321 -12.30 36.78 -21.55
N ASP A 322 -13.64 36.88 -21.49
CA ASP A 322 -14.51 35.83 -20.93
C ASP A 322 -14.98 34.91 -22.07
N CYS A 323 -14.36 33.74 -22.15
CA CYS A 323 -14.80 32.66 -23.02
C CYS A 323 -14.92 31.33 -22.27
N GLN A 324 -16.14 30.85 -22.09
CA GLN A 324 -16.42 29.58 -21.43
C GLN A 324 -16.45 28.37 -22.38
N GLU A 325 -16.58 28.59 -23.69
CA GLU A 325 -16.84 27.53 -24.70
C GLU A 325 -15.83 27.48 -25.86
N CYS A 326 -14.61 28.04 -25.71
CA CYS A 326 -13.59 27.99 -26.77
C CYS A 326 -12.64 26.81 -26.62
N PHE A 327 -13.09 25.67 -27.16
CA PHE A 327 -12.36 24.41 -27.22
C PHE A 327 -10.95 24.48 -27.81
N ARG A 328 -10.60 25.55 -28.54
CA ARG A 328 -9.28 25.75 -29.17
C ARG A 328 -8.57 27.01 -28.67
N GLY A 329 -8.92 27.45 -27.47
CA GLY A 329 -8.28 28.61 -26.85
C GLY A 329 -8.65 29.96 -27.45
N LEU A 330 -7.96 30.99 -26.97
CA LEU A 330 -8.08 32.35 -27.51
C LEU A 330 -7.28 32.48 -28.81
N VAL A 331 -6.16 31.77 -28.91
CA VAL A 331 -5.30 31.71 -30.09
C VAL A 331 -5.10 30.25 -30.47
N SER A 332 -5.55 29.86 -31.67
CA SER A 332 -5.31 28.54 -32.27
C SER A 332 -4.35 28.65 -33.44
N ILE A 333 -3.37 27.76 -33.45
CA ILE A 333 -2.47 27.58 -34.59
C ILE A 333 -2.51 26.10 -34.99
N LYS A 334 -2.93 25.86 -36.23
CA LYS A 334 -3.13 24.51 -36.80
C LYS A 334 -2.31 24.31 -38.07
N GLN A 335 -1.59 23.21 -38.10
CA GLN A 335 -0.69 22.83 -39.20
C GLN A 335 -1.13 21.50 -39.82
N THR A 336 -1.11 21.34 -41.14
CA THR A 336 -1.44 20.04 -41.79
C THR A 336 -0.25 19.26 -42.37
N GLU A 337 0.79 19.90 -42.93
CA GLU A 337 1.76 19.15 -43.77
C GLU A 337 3.25 19.57 -43.67
N ILE A 338 3.58 20.80 -43.26
CA ILE A 338 4.97 21.34 -43.30
C ILE A 338 5.40 21.74 -41.88
N VAL A 339 6.66 21.47 -41.50
CA VAL A 339 7.25 21.95 -40.23
C VAL A 339 7.28 23.49 -40.27
N PRO A 340 6.39 24.19 -39.54
CA PRO A 340 6.38 25.64 -39.57
C PRO A 340 7.55 26.19 -38.78
N LYS A 341 7.85 27.46 -39.05
CA LYS A 341 8.65 28.28 -38.15
C LYS A 341 7.74 29.31 -37.49
N ILE A 342 7.26 28.99 -36.29
CA ILE A 342 6.43 29.86 -35.46
C ILE A 342 7.31 30.50 -34.39
N ILE A 343 7.39 31.84 -34.39
CA ILE A 343 8.11 32.60 -33.37
C ILE A 343 7.11 33.54 -32.72
N MET A 344 6.89 33.38 -31.42
CA MET A 344 6.07 34.29 -30.62
C MET A 344 6.90 34.89 -29.50
N LYS A 345 6.94 36.22 -29.40
CA LYS A 345 7.70 36.93 -28.37
C LYS A 345 6.83 37.94 -27.62
N SER A 346 7.04 38.05 -26.31
CA SER A 346 6.35 39.01 -25.44
C SER A 346 4.83 38.85 -25.50
N ILE A 347 4.35 37.64 -25.15
CA ILE A 347 2.92 37.33 -25.10
C ILE A 347 2.45 37.56 -23.67
N LEU A 348 1.33 38.26 -23.48
CA LEU A 348 0.71 38.49 -22.17
C LEU A 348 -0.77 38.10 -22.23
N PHE A 349 -1.11 37.01 -21.54
CA PHE A 349 -2.50 36.60 -21.30
C PHE A 349 -2.81 36.82 -19.82
N SER A 350 -3.72 37.74 -19.51
CA SER A 350 -4.13 38.02 -18.13
C SER A 350 -5.64 38.04 -17.92
N ASP A 351 -6.09 37.49 -16.79
CA ASP A 351 -7.49 37.56 -16.35
C ASP A 351 -8.49 37.03 -17.39
N ASN A 352 -8.09 36.04 -18.20
CA ASN A 352 -8.95 35.44 -19.22
C ASN A 352 -9.61 34.15 -18.75
N THR A 353 -10.76 33.84 -19.33
CA THR A 353 -11.44 32.54 -19.24
C THR A 353 -11.31 31.84 -20.59
N CYS A 354 -10.81 30.61 -20.61
CA CYS A 354 -10.66 29.77 -21.82
C CYS A 354 -11.15 28.32 -21.56
N ASP A 355 -11.26 27.45 -22.57
CA ASP A 355 -11.63 26.04 -22.38
C ASP A 355 -10.40 25.13 -22.40
N GLU A 356 -9.82 24.83 -23.58
CA GLU A 356 -8.58 24.02 -23.70
C GLU A 356 -7.35 24.84 -24.11
N GLY A 357 -6.76 25.52 -23.13
CA GLY A 357 -5.53 26.29 -23.28
C GLY A 357 -5.80 27.64 -23.92
N CYS A 358 -5.47 28.74 -23.26
CA CYS A 358 -5.62 30.06 -23.86
C CYS A 358 -4.76 30.21 -25.13
N LEU A 359 -3.63 29.49 -25.22
CA LEU A 359 -2.88 29.23 -26.45
C LEU A 359 -2.99 27.74 -26.82
N TYR A 360 -3.50 27.45 -28.02
CA TYR A 360 -3.67 26.11 -28.55
C TYR A 360 -2.83 25.93 -29.82
N ILE A 361 -1.94 24.94 -29.83
CA ILE A 361 -1.08 24.66 -30.98
C ILE A 361 -1.16 23.17 -31.33
N SER A 362 -1.53 22.84 -32.56
CA SER A 362 -1.62 21.44 -32.99
C SER A 362 -1.14 21.22 -34.41
N SER A 363 -0.49 20.09 -34.65
CA SER A 363 -0.33 19.56 -36.01
C SER A 363 -1.34 18.43 -36.25
N PHE A 364 -1.98 18.40 -37.42
CA PHE A 364 -2.77 17.26 -37.87
C PHE A 364 -1.86 16.23 -38.52
N ASP A 365 -1.86 15.00 -38.01
CA ASP A 365 -1.40 13.84 -38.77
C ASP A 365 -2.61 13.25 -39.50
N LEU A 366 -2.82 13.63 -40.75
CA LEU A 366 -3.88 13.07 -41.58
C LEU A 366 -3.48 11.63 -41.96
N ASN A 367 -4.19 10.68 -41.35
CA ASN A 367 -4.24 9.23 -41.59
C ASN A 367 -3.41 8.37 -40.63
N GLN A 368 -4.04 7.98 -39.52
CA GLN A 368 -3.70 6.76 -38.77
C GLN A 368 -3.97 5.47 -39.58
N ASP A 369 -4.47 5.55 -40.81
CA ASP A 369 -4.61 4.40 -41.70
C ASP A 369 -3.48 4.36 -42.76
N ASN A 370 -2.54 3.43 -42.54
CA ASN A 370 -1.69 2.82 -43.56
C ASN A 370 -0.53 3.61 -44.22
N ARG A 371 0.29 4.35 -43.46
CA ARG A 371 1.64 4.73 -43.94
C ARG A 371 2.75 4.10 -43.12
N ASN A 372 3.52 3.24 -43.79
CA ASN A 372 4.72 2.57 -43.27
C ASN A 372 5.67 3.57 -42.60
N LEU A 373 5.98 3.33 -41.31
CA LEU A 373 6.90 4.06 -40.43
C LEU A 373 8.37 4.17 -40.91
N GLY A 374 8.70 3.77 -42.14
CA GLY A 374 10.07 3.51 -42.58
C GLY A 374 10.94 4.73 -42.91
N SER A 375 10.41 5.96 -43.03
CA SER A 375 11.17 7.07 -43.65
C SER A 375 11.38 8.33 -42.81
N LEU A 376 10.87 8.45 -41.58
CA LEU A 376 11.05 9.66 -40.75
C LEU A 376 12.22 9.59 -39.77
N ILE A 377 12.78 8.40 -39.53
CA ILE A 377 13.87 8.16 -38.56
C ILE A 377 15.16 8.98 -38.83
N PRO A 378 15.57 9.31 -40.08
CA PRO A 378 16.81 10.08 -40.29
C PRO A 378 16.74 11.57 -39.94
N TYR A 379 15.55 12.17 -39.77
CA TYR A 379 15.41 13.62 -39.51
C TYR A 379 15.43 14.01 -38.02
N VAL A 380 15.41 13.02 -37.11
CA VAL A 380 15.25 13.22 -35.65
C VAL A 380 16.54 13.72 -34.96
N LYS A 381 17.72 13.66 -35.60
CA LYS A 381 19.01 13.94 -34.94
C LYS A 381 19.52 15.39 -34.98
N LYS A 382 18.72 16.36 -35.41
CA LYS A 382 19.06 17.79 -35.24
C LYS A 382 17.84 18.51 -34.67
N LYS A 383 17.77 18.64 -33.34
CA LYS A 383 16.65 19.29 -32.61
C LYS A 383 16.35 20.67 -33.22
N GLN A 384 15.34 20.74 -34.07
CA GLN A 384 14.79 21.99 -34.58
C GLN A 384 13.38 22.11 -33.99
N PHE A 385 13.18 23.14 -33.18
CA PHE A 385 11.88 23.47 -32.62
C PHE A 385 11.07 24.23 -33.68
N ALA A 386 9.89 23.72 -34.00
CA ALA A 386 8.96 24.35 -34.92
C ALA A 386 8.35 25.63 -34.31
N VAL A 387 8.13 25.61 -32.99
CA VAL A 387 7.58 26.72 -32.22
C VAL A 387 8.59 27.22 -31.20
N ILE A 388 8.81 28.53 -31.17
CA ILE A 388 9.62 29.21 -30.17
C ILE A 388 8.73 30.26 -29.47
N LEU A 389 8.49 30.05 -28.17
CA LEU A 389 7.77 30.95 -27.28
C LEU A 389 8.77 31.65 -26.35
N GLN A 390 8.93 32.97 -26.48
CA GLN A 390 9.85 33.76 -25.65
C GLN A 390 9.08 34.81 -24.85
N ASN A 391 9.39 34.95 -23.56
CA ASN A 391 8.72 35.90 -22.65
C ASN A 391 7.19 35.75 -22.64
N TYR A 392 6.68 34.51 -22.59
CA TYR A 392 5.24 34.27 -22.45
C TYR A 392 4.84 34.43 -20.97
N ARG A 393 3.95 35.38 -20.69
CA ARG A 393 3.36 35.63 -19.38
C ARG A 393 1.89 35.23 -19.37
N CYS A 394 1.58 34.21 -18.60
CA CYS A 394 0.21 33.72 -18.39
C CYS A 394 -0.15 33.88 -16.92
N PHE A 395 -1.10 34.76 -16.62
CA PHE A 395 -1.38 35.20 -15.25
C PHE A 395 -2.86 35.32 -14.93
N ARG A 396 -3.32 34.68 -13.84
CA ARG A 396 -4.73 34.73 -13.39
C ARG A 396 -5.74 34.31 -14.45
N ASN A 397 -5.36 33.42 -15.35
CA ASN A 397 -6.30 32.85 -16.30
C ASN A 397 -7.02 31.66 -15.67
N PHE A 398 -8.24 31.42 -16.15
CA PHE A 398 -9.08 30.31 -15.74
C PHE A 398 -9.40 29.47 -16.98
N ALA A 399 -9.32 28.15 -16.86
CA ALA A 399 -9.76 27.27 -17.92
C ALA A 399 -10.45 26.01 -17.40
N TYR A 400 -11.31 25.43 -18.23
CA TYR A 400 -11.89 24.13 -17.93
C TYR A 400 -10.91 22.99 -18.17
N GLY A 401 -10.11 23.02 -19.23
CA GLY A 401 -9.05 22.04 -19.51
C GLY A 401 -7.67 22.57 -19.13
N CYS A 402 -6.75 22.59 -20.10
CA CYS A 402 -5.45 23.22 -19.90
C CYS A 402 -5.58 24.74 -19.80
N THR A 403 -4.80 25.46 -18.98
CA THR A 403 -5.01 26.92 -18.86
C THR A 403 -4.18 27.75 -19.83
N CYS A 404 -2.86 27.60 -19.85
CA CYS A 404 -1.99 28.55 -20.54
C CYS A 404 -1.56 28.09 -21.93
N LEU A 405 -1.16 26.82 -22.05
CA LEU A 405 -0.68 26.26 -23.31
C LEU A 405 -1.14 24.81 -23.44
N PHE A 406 -1.84 24.51 -24.53
CA PHE A 406 -2.07 23.15 -24.98
C PHE A 406 -1.33 22.91 -26.30
N SER A 407 -0.57 21.82 -26.36
CA SER A 407 0.21 21.44 -27.54
C SER A 407 0.12 19.95 -27.85
N THR A 408 -0.04 19.60 -29.13
CA THR A 408 -0.01 18.20 -29.60
C THR A 408 0.71 18.07 -30.94
N LEU A 409 1.54 17.03 -31.07
CA LEU A 409 2.25 16.65 -32.31
C LEU A 409 3.15 17.75 -32.93
N ILE A 410 3.73 18.65 -32.12
CA ILE A 410 4.63 19.71 -32.60
C ILE A 410 5.79 19.98 -31.62
N SER A 411 6.99 20.30 -32.14
CA SER A 411 8.15 20.61 -31.31
C SER A 411 8.12 22.05 -30.81
N ILE A 412 8.19 22.22 -29.48
CA ILE A 412 8.06 23.53 -28.80
C ILE A 412 9.27 23.81 -27.92
N LEU A 413 9.78 25.04 -28.00
CA LEU A 413 10.74 25.63 -27.08
C LEU A 413 10.09 26.81 -26.35
N ILE A 414 10.08 26.77 -25.01
CA ILE A 414 9.62 27.86 -24.14
C ILE A 414 10.83 28.45 -23.43
N GLU A 415 11.03 29.76 -23.53
CA GLU A 415 12.15 30.46 -22.90
C GLU A 415 11.68 31.69 -22.12
N ASP A 416 12.31 31.94 -20.97
CA ASP A 416 12.14 33.14 -20.15
C ASP A 416 10.65 33.47 -19.84
N SER A 417 9.84 32.44 -19.62
CA SER A 417 8.38 32.53 -19.52
C SER A 417 7.87 32.37 -18.08
N PHE A 418 6.67 32.86 -17.80
CA PHE A 418 6.12 32.97 -16.46
C PHE A 418 4.63 32.59 -16.40
N PHE A 419 4.31 31.54 -15.64
CA PHE A 419 2.97 30.97 -15.48
C PHE A 419 2.58 31.01 -14.01
N GLN A 420 1.71 31.95 -13.62
CA GLN A 420 1.36 32.16 -12.20
C GLN A 420 -0.13 32.41 -11.95
N ASN A 421 -0.65 31.89 -10.84
CA ASN A 421 -2.02 32.11 -10.37
C ASN A 421 -3.10 31.66 -11.37
N ASN A 422 -2.81 30.68 -12.21
CA ASN A 422 -3.76 30.15 -13.18
C ASN A 422 -4.56 29.00 -12.58
N THR A 423 -5.79 28.79 -13.06
CA THR A 423 -6.68 27.71 -12.59
C THR A 423 -7.14 26.84 -13.75
N ALA A 424 -7.04 25.52 -13.61
CA ALA A 424 -7.58 24.50 -14.51
C ALA A 424 -8.54 23.57 -13.73
N ILE A 425 -9.78 23.38 -14.18
CA ILE A 425 -10.79 22.59 -13.45
C ILE A 425 -10.76 21.08 -13.76
N ARG A 426 -10.76 20.72 -15.04
CA ARG A 426 -10.80 19.33 -15.51
C ARG A 426 -9.39 18.75 -15.53
N ASP A 427 -9.36 17.47 -15.85
CA ASP A 427 -8.31 16.44 -15.94
C ASP A 427 -6.95 16.80 -16.59
N ARG A 428 -6.43 18.02 -16.42
CA ARG A 428 -5.19 18.52 -17.04
C ARG A 428 -4.45 19.50 -16.12
N GLY A 429 -3.38 20.11 -16.61
CA GLY A 429 -2.58 21.11 -15.90
C GLY A 429 -2.55 22.48 -16.56
N ILE A 430 -1.52 23.28 -16.27
CA ILE A 430 -1.42 24.68 -16.77
C ILE A 430 -0.74 24.73 -18.12
N VAL A 431 0.30 23.92 -18.28
CA VAL A 431 0.97 23.66 -19.55
C VAL A 431 0.81 22.17 -19.84
N CYS A 432 0.19 21.85 -20.97
CA CYS A 432 -0.18 20.48 -21.32
C CYS A 432 0.38 20.14 -22.69
N ILE A 433 1.11 19.03 -22.75
CA ILE A 433 1.77 18.60 -23.99
C ILE A 433 1.54 17.11 -24.18
N GLU A 434 0.96 16.77 -25.32
CA GLU A 434 0.61 15.41 -25.70
C GLU A 434 1.49 14.92 -26.84
N ASN A 435 1.74 13.61 -26.89
CA ASN A 435 2.49 12.91 -27.93
C ASN A 435 3.95 13.38 -28.12
N VAL A 436 4.64 13.75 -27.04
CA VAL A 436 6.03 14.21 -27.08
C VAL A 436 7.01 13.13 -27.56
N ASN A 437 6.66 11.85 -27.54
CA ASN A 437 7.54 10.80 -28.10
C ASN A 437 7.89 11.02 -29.57
N LEU A 438 7.08 11.79 -30.30
CA LEU A 438 7.29 12.11 -31.70
C LEU A 438 8.00 13.46 -31.92
N VAL A 439 8.11 14.31 -30.89
CA VAL A 439 8.52 15.72 -31.03
C VAL A 439 9.34 16.23 -29.84
N SER A 440 10.27 17.16 -30.08
CA SER A 440 11.10 17.74 -29.00
C SER A 440 10.36 18.83 -28.22
N PHE A 441 10.43 18.77 -26.88
CA PHE A 441 9.86 19.78 -25.99
C PHE A 441 10.85 20.23 -24.90
N ASN A 442 11.13 21.53 -24.84
CA ASN A 442 12.04 22.12 -23.85
C ASN A 442 11.44 23.37 -23.20
N ILE A 443 11.66 23.53 -21.88
CA ILE A 443 11.43 24.78 -21.13
C ILE A 443 12.75 25.24 -20.51
N LEU A 444 13.17 26.47 -20.82
CA LEU A 444 14.38 27.10 -20.30
C LEU A 444 14.04 28.34 -19.48
N ASN A 445 14.75 28.56 -18.37
CA ASN A 445 14.71 29.79 -17.55
C ASN A 445 13.29 30.29 -17.22
N SER A 446 12.32 29.39 -17.04
CA SER A 446 10.92 29.75 -16.86
C SER A 446 10.43 29.44 -15.44
N VAL A 447 9.31 30.04 -15.03
CA VAL A 447 8.71 29.83 -13.70
C VAL A 447 7.26 29.41 -13.84
N ILE A 448 6.88 28.31 -13.19
CA ILE A 448 5.51 27.80 -13.08
C ILE A 448 5.19 27.66 -11.60
N GLN A 449 4.44 28.62 -11.04
CA GLN A 449 4.19 28.67 -9.59
C GLN A 449 2.79 29.14 -9.21
N GLN A 450 2.31 28.73 -8.03
CA GLN A 450 1.04 29.18 -7.45
C GLN A 450 -0.17 28.96 -8.37
N ASN A 451 -0.15 27.89 -9.16
CA ASN A 451 -1.28 27.53 -10.01
C ASN A 451 -2.07 26.38 -9.38
N ASP A 452 -3.35 26.28 -9.75
CA ASP A 452 -4.28 25.27 -9.26
C ASP A 452 -4.82 24.48 -10.45
N GLY A 453 -4.47 23.20 -10.57
CA GLY A 453 -4.83 22.36 -11.70
C GLY A 453 -5.70 21.18 -11.31
N GLY A 454 -6.52 20.69 -12.24
CA GLY A 454 -7.39 19.54 -12.00
C GLY A 454 -6.57 18.31 -11.64
N TYR A 455 -5.74 17.81 -12.56
CA TYR A 455 -4.86 16.67 -12.27
C TYR A 455 -3.49 17.11 -11.78
N VAL A 456 -2.93 18.14 -12.42
CA VAL A 456 -1.57 18.61 -12.17
C VAL A 456 -1.54 20.10 -12.03
N GLY A 457 -1.04 20.61 -10.92
CA GLY A 457 -0.98 22.05 -10.69
C GLY A 457 -0.03 22.80 -11.62
N GLY A 458 1.01 22.15 -12.16
CA GLY A 458 1.99 22.79 -13.05
C GLY A 458 1.97 22.25 -14.47
N LEU A 459 2.90 21.33 -14.75
CA LEU A 459 3.22 20.84 -16.09
C LEU A 459 2.72 19.41 -16.29
N TYR A 460 1.89 19.20 -17.30
CA TYR A 460 1.36 17.90 -17.70
C TYR A 460 1.97 17.47 -19.04
N VAL A 461 2.78 16.42 -19.04
CA VAL A 461 3.38 15.87 -20.26
C VAL A 461 2.98 14.41 -20.42
N MET A 462 2.23 14.14 -21.48
CA MET A 462 1.73 12.79 -21.77
C MET A 462 2.74 12.01 -22.61
N ASP A 463 2.87 10.73 -22.27
CA ASP A 463 3.67 9.71 -22.96
C ASP A 463 5.17 9.94 -23.06
N SER A 464 5.75 10.97 -22.44
CA SER A 464 7.19 11.19 -22.49
C SER A 464 7.77 11.63 -21.15
N SER A 465 9.09 11.64 -21.08
CA SER A 465 9.82 12.26 -19.97
C SER A 465 10.40 13.61 -20.38
N ILE A 466 10.44 14.54 -19.43
CA ILE A 466 11.00 15.87 -19.65
C ILE A 466 12.50 15.88 -19.32
N GLU A 467 13.24 16.75 -19.99
CA GLU A 467 14.61 17.12 -19.65
C GLU A 467 14.71 17.67 -18.21
N ASN A 468 15.93 17.74 -17.67
CA ASN A 468 16.11 18.19 -16.29
C ASN A 468 15.84 19.69 -16.15
N LEU A 469 14.59 20.04 -15.81
CA LEU A 469 14.09 21.40 -15.71
C LEU A 469 14.93 22.30 -14.79
N THR A 470 15.39 21.78 -13.65
CA THR A 470 16.21 22.57 -12.70
C THR A 470 17.57 22.96 -13.28
N LYS A 471 18.21 22.07 -14.03
CA LYS A 471 19.48 22.36 -14.73
C LYS A 471 19.28 23.31 -15.91
N LEU A 472 18.10 23.32 -16.50
CA LEU A 472 17.68 24.24 -17.56
C LEU A 472 17.22 25.61 -17.01
N GLY A 473 17.34 25.85 -15.70
CA GLY A 473 16.97 27.11 -15.05
C GLY A 473 15.47 27.28 -14.84
N THR A 474 14.67 26.23 -15.05
CA THR A 474 13.21 26.27 -14.90
C THR A 474 12.79 25.87 -13.49
N LEU A 475 11.99 26.71 -12.84
CA LEU A 475 11.44 26.50 -11.50
C LEU A 475 9.96 26.10 -11.58
N ILE A 476 9.60 24.96 -11.00
CA ILE A 476 8.21 24.54 -10.82
C ILE A 476 7.97 24.25 -9.33
N ASN A 477 7.22 25.10 -8.65
CA ASN A 477 7.00 25.01 -7.21
C ASN A 477 5.65 25.60 -6.79
N ASP A 478 5.19 25.25 -5.59
CA ASP A 478 4.00 25.85 -4.97
C ASP A 478 2.72 25.78 -5.82
N ASN A 479 2.59 24.75 -6.67
CA ASN A 479 1.37 24.48 -7.40
C ASN A 479 0.52 23.44 -6.67
N THR A 480 -0.79 23.41 -6.92
CA THR A 480 -1.74 22.45 -6.34
C THR A 480 -2.43 21.66 -7.43
N GLY A 481 -2.46 20.33 -7.30
CA GLY A 481 -3.21 19.46 -8.20
C GLY A 481 -3.79 18.26 -7.46
N TYR A 482 -4.85 17.66 -8.00
CA TYR A 482 -5.52 16.52 -7.35
C TYR A 482 -4.61 15.29 -7.23
N PHE A 483 -3.85 14.99 -8.28
CA PHE A 483 -2.93 13.84 -8.30
C PHE A 483 -1.48 14.22 -8.06
N GLN A 484 -1.04 15.33 -8.64
CA GLN A 484 0.36 15.77 -8.63
C GLN A 484 0.41 17.29 -8.55
N ASN A 485 1.23 17.83 -7.66
CA ASN A 485 1.29 19.29 -7.49
C ASN A 485 2.00 19.97 -8.67
N ASN A 486 3.19 19.49 -9.04
CA ASN A 486 4.08 20.26 -9.92
C ASN A 486 4.21 19.67 -11.34
N LEU A 487 4.49 18.38 -11.46
CA LEU A 487 4.88 17.76 -12.72
C LEU A 487 4.29 16.36 -12.86
N MET A 488 3.60 16.11 -13.95
CA MET A 488 3.26 14.76 -14.38
C MET A 488 3.91 14.48 -15.73
N GLN A 489 4.55 13.33 -15.82
CA GLN A 489 5.27 12.84 -16.99
C GLN A 489 5.22 11.31 -16.99
N GLN A 490 5.77 10.65 -18.01
CA GLN A 490 5.89 9.20 -17.98
C GLN A 490 6.75 8.72 -16.78
N PRO A 491 6.34 7.66 -16.06
CA PRO A 491 7.12 7.17 -14.92
C PRO A 491 8.48 6.64 -15.38
N SER A 492 9.49 6.95 -14.60
CA SER A 492 10.88 6.63 -14.93
C SER A 492 11.47 5.51 -14.05
N GLN A 493 10.72 5.09 -13.04
CA GLN A 493 11.24 4.33 -11.91
C GLN A 493 10.13 3.52 -11.24
N LEU A 494 10.47 2.42 -10.58
CA LEU A 494 9.57 1.70 -9.67
C LEU A 494 10.10 1.70 -8.24
N SER A 495 9.22 1.55 -7.26
CA SER A 495 9.55 1.22 -5.87
C SER A 495 8.47 0.30 -5.29
N ILE A 496 8.65 -0.13 -4.04
CA ILE A 496 7.72 -0.98 -3.32
C ILE A 496 7.25 -0.26 -2.06
N GLN A 497 5.95 -0.39 -1.78
CA GLN A 497 5.34 -0.08 -0.50
C GLN A 497 4.86 -1.38 0.15
N LEU A 498 5.14 -1.55 1.45
CA LEU A 498 4.69 -2.70 2.23
C LEU A 498 3.60 -2.36 3.27
N ASP A 499 3.52 -1.09 3.67
CA ASP A 499 2.65 -0.55 4.72
C ASP A 499 1.71 0.55 4.21
N LYS A 500 1.55 0.66 2.89
CA LYS A 500 0.80 1.70 2.16
C LYS A 500 1.26 3.14 2.44
N LYS A 501 2.42 3.35 3.09
CA LYS A 501 2.89 4.68 3.50
C LYS A 501 4.32 4.97 3.10
N ASN A 502 5.22 4.01 3.26
CA ASN A 502 6.65 4.24 3.10
C ASN A 502 7.18 3.59 1.82
N LEU A 503 7.80 4.40 0.97
CA LEU A 503 8.56 3.92 -0.19
C LEU A 503 9.89 3.33 0.29
N TRP A 504 10.19 2.11 -0.15
CA TRP A 504 11.46 1.48 0.17
C TRP A 504 12.60 2.02 -0.71
N PRO A 505 13.78 2.31 -0.13
CA PRO A 505 14.92 2.79 -0.90
C PRO A 505 15.42 1.69 -1.85
N LYS A 506 16.13 2.10 -2.90
CA LYS A 506 16.66 1.19 -3.92
C LYS A 506 18.04 1.61 -4.38
N ILE A 507 18.80 0.63 -4.83
CA ILE A 507 20.16 0.80 -5.34
C ILE A 507 20.26 0.28 -6.77
N LYS A 508 21.04 0.95 -7.62
CA LYS A 508 21.33 0.47 -8.98
C LYS A 508 22.33 -0.67 -8.89
N ILE A 509 21.97 -1.85 -9.39
CA ILE A 509 22.84 -3.03 -9.40
C ILE A 509 23.46 -3.30 -10.77
N PHE A 510 22.77 -2.93 -11.85
CA PHE A 510 23.23 -3.15 -13.20
C PHE A 510 22.70 -2.06 -14.15
N GLN A 511 23.54 -1.59 -15.06
CA GLN A 511 23.16 -0.64 -16.10
C GLN A 511 23.95 -0.94 -17.39
N SER A 512 23.23 -1.12 -18.49
CA SER A 512 23.77 -1.21 -19.86
C SER A 512 23.10 -0.14 -20.75
N GLU A 513 23.38 -0.13 -22.06
CA GLU A 513 22.74 0.84 -22.98
C GLU A 513 21.21 0.71 -23.01
N LYS A 514 20.66 -0.51 -22.88
CA LYS A 514 19.20 -0.75 -23.01
C LYS A 514 18.49 -1.17 -21.73
N ILE A 515 19.25 -1.60 -20.72
CA ILE A 515 18.71 -2.26 -19.52
C ILE A 515 19.19 -1.57 -18.27
N LEU A 516 18.26 -1.36 -17.33
CA LEU A 516 18.54 -0.88 -15.98
C LEU A 516 17.88 -1.82 -14.97
N ILE A 517 18.67 -2.32 -14.02
CA ILE A 517 18.17 -3.13 -12.92
C ILE A 517 18.46 -2.44 -11.59
N GLU A 518 17.40 -2.19 -10.84
CA GLU A 518 17.46 -1.62 -9.49
C GLU A 518 17.02 -2.67 -8.47
N GLN A 519 17.61 -2.66 -7.28
CA GLN A 519 17.26 -3.58 -6.20
C GLN A 519 16.76 -2.79 -4.99
N ILE A 520 15.66 -3.25 -4.42
CA ILE A 520 15.13 -2.71 -3.17
C ILE A 520 16.09 -3.01 -2.02
N GLN A 521 16.44 -1.97 -1.26
CA GLN A 521 17.27 -2.08 -0.07
C GLN A 521 16.37 -2.26 1.15
N ILE A 522 16.39 -3.47 1.70
CA ILE A 522 15.57 -3.86 2.85
C ILE A 522 16.28 -3.42 4.13
N GLY A 523 15.68 -2.46 4.84
CA GLY A 523 16.15 -2.03 6.16
C GLY A 523 15.90 -3.10 7.23
N GLN A 524 16.44 -2.88 8.44
CA GLN A 524 16.14 -3.75 9.57
C GLN A 524 14.64 -3.66 9.91
N TYR A 525 13.95 -4.79 9.92
CA TYR A 525 12.58 -4.90 10.40
C TYR A 525 12.46 -6.07 11.38
N GLU A 526 11.55 -5.93 12.35
CA GLU A 526 11.27 -6.97 13.32
C GLU A 526 10.11 -7.82 12.83
N LEU A 527 10.34 -9.13 12.75
CA LEU A 527 9.33 -10.13 12.47
C LEU A 527 9.26 -11.08 13.67
N PHE A 528 8.10 -11.15 14.32
CA PHE A 528 7.86 -12.13 15.40
C PHE A 528 8.95 -12.19 16.50
N GLN A 529 9.53 -11.03 16.88
CA GLN A 529 10.62 -10.86 17.88
C GLN A 529 12.04 -11.19 17.37
N GLU A 530 12.22 -11.45 16.07
CA GLU A 530 13.51 -11.58 15.41
C GLU A 530 13.77 -10.39 14.48
N SER A 531 14.99 -9.83 14.52
CA SER A 531 15.41 -8.77 13.60
C SER A 531 15.97 -9.38 12.33
N HIS A 532 15.38 -9.07 11.18
CA HIS A 532 15.87 -9.50 9.88
C HIS A 532 16.49 -8.34 9.10
N ILE A 533 17.45 -8.69 8.23
CA ILE A 533 18.19 -7.74 7.39
C ILE A 533 18.24 -8.32 5.97
N ASP A 534 18.16 -7.44 4.97
CA ASP A 534 18.43 -7.73 3.55
C ASP A 534 17.44 -8.65 2.80
N VAL A 535 16.48 -9.28 3.47
CA VAL A 535 15.51 -10.22 2.86
C VAL A 535 14.08 -10.02 3.40
N LEU A 536 13.10 -10.04 2.51
CA LEU A 536 11.67 -10.03 2.87
C LEU A 536 11.15 -11.46 3.07
N TYR A 537 10.58 -11.77 4.23
CA TYR A 537 9.90 -13.04 4.45
C TYR A 537 8.47 -13.00 3.92
N ILE A 538 8.10 -13.97 3.10
CA ILE A 538 6.77 -14.04 2.46
C ILE A 538 6.12 -15.39 2.82
N PRO A 539 4.80 -15.44 3.07
CA PRO A 539 4.09 -16.70 3.26
C PRO A 539 4.21 -17.62 2.03
N ASN A 540 4.36 -18.92 2.30
CA ASN A 540 4.53 -19.95 1.30
C ASN A 540 3.26 -20.82 1.22
N GLY A 541 2.62 -20.92 0.06
CA GLY A 541 1.38 -21.69 -0.15
C GLY A 541 0.10 -21.00 0.34
N GLN A 542 0.17 -19.74 0.77
CA GLN A 542 -0.97 -18.93 1.23
C GLN A 542 -0.89 -17.51 0.64
N LYS A 543 -2.05 -16.84 0.53
CA LYS A 543 -2.11 -15.44 0.10
C LYS A 543 -1.45 -14.52 1.12
N ILE A 544 -0.75 -13.47 0.66
CA ILE A 544 -0.09 -12.49 1.53
C ILE A 544 -1.09 -11.80 2.45
N SER A 545 -2.21 -11.31 1.91
CA SER A 545 -3.21 -10.53 2.65
C SER A 545 -3.92 -11.31 3.75
N GLU A 546 -4.07 -12.63 3.60
CA GLU A 546 -4.84 -13.48 4.50
C GLU A 546 -3.97 -14.19 5.56
N TYR A 547 -2.64 -14.11 5.44
CA TYR A 547 -1.72 -14.85 6.30
C TYR A 547 -1.76 -14.40 7.77
N LYS A 548 -1.81 -15.38 8.68
CA LYS A 548 -1.84 -15.18 10.13
C LYS A 548 -0.79 -16.05 10.80
N PHE A 549 0.02 -15.46 11.66
CA PHE A 549 1.01 -16.15 12.48
C PHE A 549 0.41 -16.62 13.81
N PHE A 550 0.70 -17.84 14.21
CA PHE A 550 0.25 -18.42 15.47
C PHE A 550 1.26 -18.13 16.59
N ASP A 551 0.91 -17.21 17.49
CA ASP A 551 1.70 -16.93 18.68
C ASP A 551 1.41 -18.00 19.74
N TRP A 552 2.33 -18.95 19.87
CA TRP A 552 2.21 -20.06 20.83
C TRP A 552 2.24 -19.62 22.29
N LYS A 553 2.82 -18.46 22.62
CA LYS A 553 2.87 -17.95 24.01
C LYS A 553 1.50 -17.38 24.41
N ASN A 554 0.89 -16.62 23.51
CA ASN A 554 -0.41 -15.97 23.71
C ASN A 554 -1.60 -16.83 23.24
N GLN A 555 -1.33 -17.98 22.61
CA GLN A 555 -2.32 -18.94 22.11
C GLN A 555 -3.30 -18.36 21.08
N ASN A 556 -2.88 -17.38 20.28
CA ASN A 556 -3.74 -16.67 19.32
C ASN A 556 -3.07 -16.47 17.96
N TYR A 557 -3.88 -16.37 16.91
CA TYR A 557 -3.43 -15.95 15.59
C TYR A 557 -3.33 -14.42 15.49
N VAL A 558 -2.17 -13.93 15.07
CA VAL A 558 -1.85 -12.52 14.82
C VAL A 558 -1.74 -12.30 13.31
N PRO A 559 -2.45 -11.32 12.72
CA PRO A 559 -2.36 -11.06 11.29
C PRO A 559 -0.99 -10.50 10.91
N TYR A 560 -0.47 -10.92 9.75
CA TYR A 560 0.84 -10.48 9.25
C TYR A 560 0.83 -9.04 8.72
N ASN A 561 -0.31 -8.59 8.20
CA ASN A 561 -0.55 -7.22 7.71
C ASN A 561 0.49 -6.72 6.68
N LEU A 562 1.02 -7.62 5.86
CA LEU A 562 1.88 -7.25 4.73
C LEU A 562 1.00 -6.92 3.51
N SER A 563 1.27 -5.82 2.82
CA SER A 563 0.61 -5.47 1.56
C SER A 563 1.68 -5.15 0.52
N LEU A 564 1.87 -6.00 -0.49
CA LEU A 564 2.94 -5.85 -1.48
C LEU A 564 2.43 -5.02 -2.66
N ILE A 565 2.79 -3.74 -2.66
CA ILE A 565 2.37 -2.79 -3.70
C ILE A 565 3.60 -2.27 -4.45
N VAL A 566 3.63 -2.46 -5.77
CA VAL A 566 4.64 -1.85 -6.63
C VAL A 566 4.10 -0.52 -7.13
N VAL A 567 4.86 0.55 -6.98
CA VAL A 567 4.44 1.91 -7.32
C VAL A 567 5.35 2.54 -8.36
N PRO A 568 4.79 3.15 -9.43
CA PRO A 568 5.56 3.90 -10.40
C PRO A 568 5.91 5.29 -9.88
N LEU A 569 7.15 5.70 -10.11
CA LEU A 569 7.72 6.96 -9.64
C LEU A 569 8.19 7.81 -10.82
N ASP A 570 8.05 9.14 -10.66
CA ASP A 570 8.67 10.12 -11.55
C ASP A 570 10.20 10.24 -11.29
N GLN A 571 10.86 11.17 -11.99
CA GLN A 571 12.30 11.42 -11.82
C GLN A 571 12.65 12.05 -10.46
N LEU A 572 11.66 12.58 -9.73
CA LEU A 572 11.76 13.25 -8.44
C LEU A 572 11.32 12.36 -7.27
N ASN A 573 11.06 11.07 -7.52
CA ASN A 573 10.53 10.09 -6.56
C ASN A 573 9.11 10.36 -6.04
N ASN A 574 8.30 11.13 -6.77
CA ASN A 574 6.87 11.24 -6.48
C ASN A 574 6.10 10.08 -7.13
N ILE A 575 5.10 9.57 -6.41
CA ILE A 575 4.22 8.49 -6.89
C ILE A 575 3.34 9.01 -8.01
N GLN A 576 3.15 8.19 -9.04
CA GLN A 576 2.24 8.48 -10.15
C GLN A 576 1.04 7.52 -10.08
N MET A 577 -0.16 8.08 -9.94
CA MET A 577 -1.39 7.29 -9.70
C MET A 577 -2.31 7.20 -10.91
N PHE A 578 -2.03 7.96 -11.98
CA PHE A 578 -2.85 7.98 -13.19
C PHE A 578 -1.99 7.56 -14.38
N LEU A 579 -2.09 6.29 -14.74
CA LEU A 579 -1.53 5.71 -15.97
C LEU A 579 -2.69 5.12 -16.79
N ASP A 580 -2.50 5.02 -18.10
CA ASP A 580 -3.52 4.45 -18.99
C ASP A 580 -3.97 3.05 -18.54
N SER A 581 -5.22 2.71 -18.84
CA SER A 581 -5.83 1.41 -18.48
C SER A 581 -5.05 0.20 -18.99
N ASP A 582 -4.24 0.39 -20.02
CA ASP A 582 -3.50 -0.67 -20.71
C ASP A 582 -2.11 -0.92 -20.08
N VAL A 583 -1.76 -0.16 -19.04
CA VAL A 583 -0.51 -0.35 -18.30
C VAL A 583 -0.60 -1.54 -17.37
N TYR A 584 0.36 -2.46 -17.53
CA TYR A 584 0.49 -3.64 -16.69
C TYR A 584 1.88 -3.73 -16.07
N CYS A 585 1.95 -4.41 -14.93
CA CYS A 585 3.21 -4.85 -14.34
C CYS A 585 3.22 -6.37 -14.20
N SER A 586 4.28 -6.99 -14.73
CA SER A 586 4.56 -8.41 -14.59
C SER A 586 5.57 -8.67 -13.48
N MET A 587 5.39 -9.80 -12.79
CA MET A 587 6.24 -10.28 -11.72
C MET A 587 6.71 -11.70 -12.03
N LYS A 588 8.00 -11.96 -11.81
CA LYS A 588 8.61 -13.29 -11.95
C LYS A 588 9.50 -13.63 -10.76
N VAL A 589 9.44 -14.88 -10.29
CA VAL A 589 10.33 -15.40 -9.24
C VAL A 589 11.46 -16.23 -9.86
N LEU A 590 12.70 -16.00 -9.42
CA LEU A 590 13.91 -16.66 -9.91
C LEU A 590 14.81 -17.10 -8.75
N LEU A 591 15.56 -18.18 -8.95
CA LEU A 591 16.68 -18.55 -8.06
C LEU A 591 17.88 -17.63 -8.33
N GLU A 592 18.57 -17.18 -7.27
CA GLU A 592 19.73 -16.28 -7.38
C GLU A 592 20.85 -16.85 -8.28
N ASN A 593 21.06 -18.16 -8.23
CA ASN A 593 22.04 -18.85 -9.07
C ASN A 593 21.67 -18.90 -10.56
N GLU A 594 20.38 -18.94 -10.89
CA GLU A 594 19.91 -18.91 -12.27
C GLU A 594 20.01 -17.51 -12.85
N TYR A 595 19.66 -16.51 -12.04
CA TYR A 595 19.82 -15.10 -12.40
C TYR A 595 21.27 -14.75 -12.74
N GLN A 596 22.24 -15.16 -11.90
CA GLN A 596 23.65 -14.86 -12.13
C GLN A 596 24.16 -15.50 -13.43
N ARG A 597 23.74 -16.74 -13.74
CA ARG A 597 24.09 -17.39 -15.01
C ARG A 597 23.53 -16.66 -16.22
N ASN A 598 22.29 -16.16 -16.16
CA ASN A 598 21.66 -15.47 -17.27
C ASN A 598 22.34 -14.13 -17.58
N ILE A 599 22.74 -13.38 -16.53
CA ILE A 599 23.53 -12.14 -16.69
C ILE A 599 24.91 -12.43 -17.27
N ASP A 600 25.63 -13.41 -16.72
CA ASP A 600 26.99 -13.74 -17.18
C ASP A 600 27.01 -14.23 -18.63
N GLN A 601 25.90 -14.80 -19.12
CA GLN A 601 25.72 -15.25 -20.51
C GLN A 601 25.18 -14.17 -21.46
N GLY A 602 24.86 -12.96 -20.96
CA GLY A 602 24.33 -11.87 -21.77
C GLY A 602 22.92 -12.12 -22.33
N TYR A 603 22.17 -13.06 -21.76
CA TYR A 603 20.77 -13.29 -22.09
C TYR A 603 19.91 -12.34 -21.26
N TYR A 604 19.37 -11.30 -21.92
CA TYR A 604 18.58 -10.27 -21.26
C TYR A 604 17.06 -10.39 -21.47
N ASN A 605 16.64 -11.46 -22.15
CA ASN A 605 15.24 -11.76 -22.45
C ASN A 605 14.61 -12.56 -21.30
N PHE A 606 14.49 -11.96 -20.12
CA PHE A 606 13.93 -12.63 -18.94
C PHE A 606 12.44 -13.01 -19.10
N PHE A 607 11.73 -12.34 -20.02
CA PHE A 607 10.28 -12.45 -20.23
C PHE A 607 9.86 -12.85 -21.67
N GLU A 608 10.76 -12.89 -22.67
CA GLU A 608 10.35 -13.14 -24.08
C GLU A 608 10.02 -14.61 -24.41
N ASP A 609 10.39 -15.57 -23.56
CA ASP A 609 10.26 -17.02 -23.83
C ASP A 609 9.17 -17.74 -23.01
N TYR A 610 8.32 -17.03 -22.26
CA TYR A 610 7.41 -17.64 -21.30
C TYR A 610 5.92 -17.40 -21.62
N GLU A 611 5.16 -18.47 -21.77
CA GLU A 611 3.71 -18.47 -21.94
C GLU A 611 3.00 -18.22 -20.60
N GLU A 612 1.75 -17.72 -20.63
CA GLU A 612 0.89 -17.44 -19.45
C GLU A 612 0.68 -18.65 -18.52
N GLU A 613 1.07 -19.87 -18.92
CA GLU A 613 0.91 -21.10 -18.15
C GLU A 613 2.03 -21.34 -17.10
N ASP A 614 3.04 -20.48 -17.00
CA ASP A 614 4.10 -20.64 -15.99
C ASP A 614 3.62 -20.21 -14.59
N GLU A 615 3.64 -21.11 -13.61
CA GLU A 615 3.12 -20.91 -12.24
C GLU A 615 3.77 -19.72 -11.48
N ASN A 616 4.89 -19.21 -11.99
CA ASN A 616 5.67 -18.12 -11.40
C ASN A 616 5.51 -16.75 -12.10
N TYR A 617 4.62 -16.63 -13.08
CA TYR A 617 4.34 -15.38 -13.80
C TYR A 617 3.01 -14.76 -13.35
N PHE A 618 3.03 -13.50 -12.92
CA PHE A 618 1.83 -12.77 -12.51
C PHE A 618 1.76 -11.41 -13.20
N GLN A 619 0.59 -11.04 -13.70
CA GLN A 619 0.34 -9.74 -14.31
C GLN A 619 -0.79 -9.00 -13.59
N LYS A 620 -0.56 -7.72 -13.27
CA LYS A 620 -1.53 -6.85 -12.62
C LYS A 620 -1.67 -5.54 -13.38
N THR A 621 -2.92 -5.09 -13.51
CA THR A 621 -3.25 -3.74 -13.96
C THR A 621 -3.12 -2.77 -12.79
N ILE A 622 -2.87 -1.50 -13.09
CA ILE A 622 -2.76 -0.45 -12.07
C ILE A 622 -4.11 -0.22 -11.37
N ASP A 623 -4.08 -0.06 -10.06
CA ASP A 623 -5.20 0.40 -9.21
C ASP A 623 -4.88 1.80 -8.66
N GLU A 624 -5.81 2.44 -7.94
CA GLU A 624 -5.65 3.80 -7.38
C GLU A 624 -4.37 3.98 -6.54
N ASN A 625 -3.83 2.89 -5.99
CA ASN A 625 -2.65 2.88 -5.13
C ASN A 625 -1.40 2.24 -5.76
N GLY A 626 -1.42 1.84 -7.03
CA GLY A 626 -0.33 1.14 -7.72
C GLY A 626 -0.68 -0.30 -8.10
N PHE A 627 0.33 -1.13 -8.37
CA PHE A 627 0.16 -2.54 -8.73
C PHE A 627 0.14 -3.42 -7.48
N ILE A 628 -1.02 -3.97 -7.13
CA ILE A 628 -1.25 -4.70 -5.87
C ILE A 628 -1.06 -6.22 -6.08
N PHE A 629 -0.12 -6.81 -5.34
CA PHE A 629 0.22 -8.25 -5.37
C PHE A 629 -0.22 -9.02 -4.11
N ASP A 630 -1.16 -8.46 -3.34
CA ASP A 630 -1.65 -8.99 -2.05
C ASP A 630 -2.29 -10.39 -2.13
N ASP A 631 -2.90 -10.72 -3.27
CA ASP A 631 -3.57 -12.00 -3.50
C ASP A 631 -2.67 -13.07 -4.13
N VAL A 632 -1.39 -12.77 -4.35
CA VAL A 632 -0.46 -13.74 -4.91
C VAL A 632 -0.14 -14.83 -3.87
N ILE A 633 -0.14 -16.08 -4.33
CA ILE A 633 0.29 -17.25 -3.57
C ILE A 633 1.66 -17.65 -4.11
N PHE A 634 2.66 -17.66 -3.24
CA PHE A 634 4.02 -18.07 -3.61
C PHE A 634 4.21 -19.56 -3.31
N HIS A 635 4.73 -20.32 -4.26
CA HIS A 635 5.07 -21.73 -4.10
C HIS A 635 6.59 -21.90 -4.12
N LEU A 636 7.24 -21.54 -3.01
CA LEU A 636 8.69 -21.49 -2.90
C LEU A 636 9.23 -22.78 -2.29
N ASP A 637 10.31 -23.33 -2.86
CA ASP A 637 11.02 -24.45 -2.25
C ASP A 637 11.84 -23.98 -1.03
N ASP A 638 11.42 -24.44 0.15
CA ASP A 638 12.03 -24.15 1.44
C ASP A 638 13.24 -25.05 1.76
N GLU A 639 13.53 -26.11 0.98
CA GLU A 639 14.68 -27.01 1.22
C GLU A 639 16.02 -26.38 0.85
N LEU A 640 16.00 -25.48 -0.13
CA LEU A 640 17.23 -24.92 -0.67
C LEU A 640 17.89 -23.93 0.28
N ASN A 641 17.17 -23.40 1.30
CA ASN A 641 17.60 -22.31 2.19
C ASN A 641 18.33 -21.17 1.44
N GLN A 642 17.95 -20.98 0.18
CA GLN A 642 18.54 -20.01 -0.73
C GLN A 642 17.61 -18.80 -0.81
N THR A 643 18.21 -17.62 -0.92
CA THR A 643 17.47 -16.40 -1.20
C THR A 643 16.92 -16.48 -2.63
N GLN A 644 15.65 -16.17 -2.80
CA GLN A 644 15.01 -16.09 -4.11
C GLN A 644 14.81 -14.63 -4.49
N LEU A 645 14.70 -14.38 -5.78
CA LEU A 645 14.64 -13.03 -6.35
C LEU A 645 13.30 -12.86 -7.05
N ILE A 646 12.57 -11.80 -6.70
CA ILE A 646 11.45 -11.33 -7.51
C ILE A 646 11.95 -10.26 -8.46
N LEU A 647 11.61 -10.39 -9.75
CA LEU A 647 11.78 -9.36 -10.76
C LEU A 647 10.42 -8.78 -11.16
N PHE A 648 10.30 -7.46 -11.10
CA PHE A 648 9.14 -6.72 -11.60
C PHE A 648 9.50 -6.00 -12.89
N HIS A 649 8.61 -6.06 -13.88
CA HIS A 649 8.72 -5.35 -15.14
C HIS A 649 7.37 -4.70 -15.46
N CYS A 650 7.32 -3.38 -15.62
CA CYS A 650 6.06 -2.71 -15.98
C CYS A 650 6.19 -1.95 -17.31
N SER A 651 5.16 -2.03 -18.15
CA SER A 651 5.17 -1.50 -19.52
C SER A 651 5.27 0.03 -19.61
N ALA A 652 4.87 0.74 -18.55
CA ALA A 652 4.89 2.20 -18.51
C ALA A 652 6.27 2.81 -18.25
N ILE A 653 7.26 2.04 -17.78
CA ILE A 653 8.52 2.60 -17.28
C ILE A 653 9.51 2.85 -18.42
N LYS A 654 9.89 4.12 -18.60
CA LYS A 654 10.98 4.51 -19.50
C LYS A 654 12.00 5.35 -18.77
N VAL A 655 13.24 4.88 -18.69
CA VAL A 655 14.29 5.59 -17.95
C VAL A 655 15.14 6.41 -18.93
N PRO A 656 15.23 7.75 -18.79
CA PRO A 656 16.01 8.57 -19.71
C PRO A 656 17.52 8.36 -19.55
N ILE A 657 18.23 8.32 -20.67
CA ILE A 657 19.69 8.35 -20.78
C ILE A 657 20.10 9.77 -21.11
N TYR A 658 20.82 10.43 -20.20
CA TYR A 658 21.29 11.79 -20.41
C TYR A 658 22.67 11.80 -21.07
N GLY A 659 22.89 12.76 -21.97
CA GLY A 659 24.19 13.04 -22.57
C GLY A 659 25.21 13.63 -21.59
N GLU A 660 26.40 13.98 -22.10
CA GLU A 660 27.53 14.50 -21.28
C GLU A 660 27.14 15.68 -20.38
N ASN A 661 26.27 16.57 -20.84
CA ASN A 661 25.82 17.75 -20.09
C ASN A 661 24.75 17.43 -19.03
N GLN A 662 24.28 16.18 -18.93
CA GLN A 662 23.29 15.68 -17.96
C GLN A 662 21.98 16.48 -17.86
N ALA A 663 21.67 17.29 -18.86
CA ALA A 663 20.44 18.09 -18.95
C ALA A 663 19.53 17.57 -20.06
N ILE A 664 20.13 17.12 -21.16
CA ILE A 664 19.46 16.68 -22.38
C ILE A 664 19.38 15.16 -22.40
N ILE A 665 18.19 14.64 -22.72
CA ILE A 665 17.95 13.22 -22.95
C ILE A 665 18.43 12.87 -24.37
N GLU A 666 19.29 11.86 -24.48
CA GLU A 666 19.83 11.32 -25.73
C GLU A 666 19.10 10.05 -26.18
N ASP A 667 18.71 9.18 -25.25
CA ASP A 667 18.02 7.91 -25.51
C ASP A 667 17.27 7.44 -24.25
N PHE A 668 16.65 6.25 -24.28
CA PHE A 668 15.91 5.65 -23.17
C PHE A 668 16.31 4.19 -22.92
N HIS A 669 16.33 3.77 -21.65
CA HIS A 669 16.28 2.36 -21.30
C HIS A 669 14.84 1.87 -21.42
N PHE A 670 14.59 0.92 -22.32
CA PHE A 670 13.29 0.30 -22.54
C PHE A 670 13.06 -0.93 -21.66
N ASN A 671 14.13 -1.55 -21.16
CA ASN A 671 14.07 -2.76 -20.36
C ASN A 671 14.45 -2.45 -18.90
N TYR A 672 13.50 -1.89 -18.16
CA TYR A 672 13.67 -1.62 -16.73
C TYR A 672 13.16 -2.80 -15.88
N PHE A 673 13.95 -3.20 -14.87
CA PHE A 673 13.58 -4.24 -13.91
C PHE A 673 13.82 -3.77 -12.47
N LEU A 674 12.84 -4.04 -11.60
CA LEU A 674 12.99 -3.86 -10.16
C LEU A 674 13.14 -5.23 -9.47
N ARG A 675 14.18 -5.39 -8.66
CA ARG A 675 14.53 -6.62 -7.94
C ARG A 675 14.18 -6.52 -6.46
N LEU A 676 13.61 -7.58 -5.91
CA LEU A 676 13.38 -7.77 -4.47
C LEU A 676 13.90 -9.14 -4.01
N ASN A 677 14.63 -9.17 -2.90
CA ASN A 677 15.12 -10.42 -2.30
C ASN A 677 14.10 -10.97 -1.31
N ILE A 678 13.72 -12.24 -1.46
CA ILE A 678 12.68 -12.89 -0.66
C ILE A 678 13.15 -14.24 -0.09
N LYS A 679 12.49 -14.68 1.00
CA LYS A 679 12.57 -16.04 1.55
C LYS A 679 11.19 -16.51 2.02
N PRO A 680 10.88 -17.82 1.91
CA PRO A 680 9.64 -18.36 2.46
C PRO A 680 9.67 -18.35 4.00
N LEU A 681 8.52 -18.08 4.61
CA LEU A 681 8.28 -18.41 6.01
C LEU A 681 8.22 -19.94 6.19
N PRO A 682 8.83 -20.50 7.26
CA PRO A 682 8.71 -21.92 7.57
C PRO A 682 7.29 -22.27 8.04
N CYS A 683 6.85 -23.51 7.81
CA CYS A 683 5.50 -23.92 8.22
C CYS A 683 5.35 -23.92 9.74
N GLN A 684 4.34 -23.21 10.21
CA GLN A 684 4.06 -23.02 11.64
C GLN A 684 3.12 -24.11 12.18
N LEU A 685 2.78 -24.00 13.47
CA LEU A 685 1.75 -24.83 14.08
C LEU A 685 0.42 -24.62 13.36
N GLY A 686 -0.26 -25.73 13.10
CA GLY A 686 -1.51 -25.78 12.36
C GLY A 686 -1.38 -25.77 10.85
N GLU A 687 -0.17 -25.88 10.31
CA GLU A 687 0.08 -26.03 8.88
C GLU A 687 0.70 -27.39 8.56
N LYS A 688 0.45 -27.87 7.34
CA LYS A 688 1.16 -28.99 6.72
C LYS A 688 2.02 -28.49 5.56
N ARG A 689 3.17 -29.12 5.41
CA ARG A 689 4.10 -28.92 4.30
C ARG A 689 3.77 -29.88 3.17
N ILE A 690 3.53 -29.34 1.98
CA ILE A 690 3.39 -30.13 0.75
C ILE A 690 4.52 -29.71 -0.20
N ILE A 691 5.27 -30.69 -0.69
CA ILE A 691 6.37 -30.47 -1.63
C ILE A 691 5.78 -29.81 -2.89
N HIS A 692 6.36 -28.71 -3.33
CA HIS A 692 5.92 -27.84 -4.44
C HIS A 692 4.66 -26.99 -4.19
N GLU A 693 3.85 -27.24 -3.16
CA GLU A 693 2.66 -26.40 -2.86
C GLU A 693 2.86 -25.48 -1.64
N GLY A 694 3.91 -25.70 -0.83
CA GLY A 694 4.24 -24.86 0.32
C GLY A 694 3.51 -25.26 1.61
N CYS A 695 3.18 -24.27 2.46
CA CYS A 695 2.57 -24.46 3.78
C CYS A 695 1.06 -24.21 3.72
N ILE A 696 0.27 -25.26 3.91
CA ILE A 696 -1.19 -25.21 3.83
C ILE A 696 -1.79 -25.37 5.23
N PRO A 697 -2.75 -24.53 5.65
CA PRO A 697 -3.40 -24.66 6.95
C PRO A 697 -4.21 -25.95 7.05
N CYS A 698 -4.16 -26.59 8.22
CA CYS A 698 -5.00 -27.73 8.55
C CYS A 698 -6.43 -27.25 8.82
N ASP A 699 -7.41 -27.92 8.23
CA ASP A 699 -8.82 -27.53 8.33
C ASP A 699 -9.47 -28.10 9.60
N ALA A 700 -9.64 -27.23 10.59
CA ALA A 700 -10.27 -27.58 11.86
C ALA A 700 -11.76 -27.97 11.71
N SER A 701 -12.45 -27.50 10.65
CA SER A 701 -13.88 -27.78 10.45
C SER A 701 -14.16 -29.25 10.10
N ILE A 702 -13.18 -29.91 9.45
CA ILE A 702 -13.19 -31.36 9.16
C ILE A 702 -12.39 -32.16 10.19
N GLY A 703 -11.98 -31.56 11.31
CA GLY A 703 -11.28 -32.26 12.38
C GLY A 703 -9.77 -32.43 12.17
N GLN A 704 -9.13 -31.64 11.30
CA GLN A 704 -7.69 -31.69 11.06
C GLN A 704 -6.91 -30.63 11.86
N TYR A 705 -5.75 -31.03 12.39
CA TYR A 705 -4.84 -30.13 13.11
C TYR A 705 -3.37 -30.53 12.93
N SER A 706 -2.46 -29.62 13.24
CA SER A 706 -1.04 -29.95 13.44
C SER A 706 -0.48 -29.17 14.62
N VAL A 707 0.14 -29.87 15.57
CA VAL A 707 0.85 -29.25 16.70
C VAL A 707 2.36 -29.43 16.58
N THR A 708 2.84 -30.02 15.49
CA THR A 708 4.27 -30.26 15.24
C THR A 708 4.70 -29.40 14.06
N LEU A 709 5.83 -28.71 14.19
CA LEU A 709 6.36 -27.87 13.11
C LEU A 709 6.74 -28.72 11.89
N ASN A 710 6.57 -28.14 10.69
CA ASN A 710 6.97 -28.75 9.41
C ASN A 710 6.44 -30.18 9.18
N THR A 711 5.21 -30.48 9.61
CA THR A 711 4.59 -31.77 9.33
C THR A 711 4.17 -31.92 7.88
N ASN A 712 4.41 -33.08 7.28
CA ASN A 712 3.93 -33.37 5.92
C ASN A 712 2.42 -33.72 5.87
N LYS A 713 1.76 -33.93 7.03
CA LYS A 713 0.38 -34.40 7.12
C LYS A 713 -0.30 -33.81 8.36
N CYS A 714 -1.55 -33.36 8.22
CA CYS A 714 -2.39 -32.99 9.36
C CYS A 714 -2.86 -34.26 10.09
N SER A 715 -2.90 -34.20 11.41
CA SER A 715 -3.48 -35.22 12.28
C SER A 715 -4.99 -35.03 12.38
N ILE A 716 -5.73 -36.09 12.70
CA ILE A 716 -7.19 -36.09 12.82
C ILE A 716 -7.57 -36.15 14.31
N ILE A 717 -8.62 -35.43 14.69
CA ILE A 717 -9.16 -35.37 16.05
C ILE A 717 -9.51 -36.77 16.59
N ASP A 718 -9.15 -37.02 17.85
CA ASP A 718 -9.63 -38.18 18.61
C ASP A 718 -10.80 -37.76 19.50
N GLU A 719 -12.01 -38.20 19.15
CA GLU A 719 -13.25 -37.84 19.84
C GLU A 719 -13.31 -38.31 21.30
N ILE A 720 -12.48 -39.29 21.69
CA ILE A 720 -12.45 -39.82 23.06
C ILE A 720 -11.72 -38.85 23.98
N SER A 721 -10.54 -38.38 23.58
CA SER A 721 -9.66 -37.57 24.42
C SER A 721 -9.83 -36.06 24.21
N THR A 722 -10.34 -35.64 23.05
CA THR A 722 -10.41 -34.24 22.63
C THR A 722 -11.86 -33.76 22.55
N GLN A 723 -12.14 -32.55 23.02
CA GLN A 723 -13.45 -31.92 22.97
C GLN A 723 -13.65 -31.15 21.66
N ASN A 724 -12.70 -30.28 21.31
CA ASN A 724 -12.62 -29.58 20.04
C ASN A 724 -11.16 -29.21 19.72
N ILE A 725 -10.91 -28.71 18.51
CA ILE A 725 -9.58 -28.34 18.03
C ILE A 725 -9.60 -26.97 17.38
N THR A 726 -8.44 -26.32 17.36
CA THR A 726 -8.10 -25.33 16.34
C THR A 726 -7.07 -25.95 15.40
N SER A 727 -6.72 -25.28 14.30
CA SER A 727 -5.70 -25.79 13.38
C SER A 727 -4.38 -26.10 14.13
N ALA A 728 -4.00 -25.27 15.11
CA ALA A 728 -2.75 -25.37 15.85
C ALA A 728 -2.85 -25.92 17.29
N GLN A 729 -4.05 -26.17 17.83
CA GLN A 729 -4.23 -26.53 19.25
C GLN A 729 -5.29 -27.60 19.50
N LEU A 730 -5.15 -28.27 20.64
CA LEU A 730 -6.04 -29.32 21.12
C LEU A 730 -6.72 -28.89 22.42
N ASN A 731 -8.05 -28.99 22.48
CA ASN A 731 -8.80 -28.83 23.72
C ASN A 731 -9.15 -30.21 24.28
N LEU A 732 -8.49 -30.61 25.35
CA LEU A 732 -8.67 -31.94 25.93
C LEU A 732 -9.92 -32.00 26.81
N ARG A 733 -10.58 -33.16 26.80
CA ARG A 733 -11.66 -33.44 27.77
C ARG A 733 -11.07 -33.61 29.17
N GLN A 734 -11.89 -33.33 30.19
CA GLN A 734 -11.54 -33.63 31.58
C GLN A 734 -11.18 -35.11 31.73
N GLY A 735 -10.13 -35.41 32.51
CA GLY A 735 -9.58 -36.76 32.68
C GLY A 735 -8.45 -37.12 31.73
N PHE A 736 -8.09 -36.24 30.78
CA PHE A 736 -6.95 -36.42 29.88
C PHE A 736 -5.86 -35.38 30.13
N TRP A 737 -4.61 -35.77 29.87
CA TRP A 737 -3.44 -34.94 30.10
C TRP A 737 -2.45 -35.05 28.94
N ARG A 738 -1.84 -33.91 28.59
CA ARG A 738 -0.82 -33.79 27.54
C ARG A 738 0.43 -33.09 28.08
N PRO A 739 1.64 -33.59 27.80
CA PRO A 739 2.86 -33.06 28.41
C PRO A 739 3.31 -31.71 27.83
N TYR A 740 3.26 -31.52 26.51
CA TYR A 740 3.82 -30.34 25.83
C TYR A 740 2.93 -29.85 24.68
N VAL A 741 3.12 -28.59 24.28
CA VAL A 741 2.35 -27.93 23.21
C VAL A 741 2.53 -28.64 21.88
N ASP A 742 3.76 -29.10 21.63
CA ASP A 742 4.26 -29.57 20.35
C ASP A 742 4.11 -31.08 20.14
N THR A 743 3.25 -31.75 20.93
CA THR A 743 3.09 -33.20 20.86
C THR A 743 1.63 -33.62 20.76
N ASN A 744 1.39 -34.74 20.06
CA ASN A 744 0.09 -35.40 19.95
C ASN A 744 -0.14 -36.48 21.02
N TYR A 745 0.78 -36.64 21.98
CA TYR A 745 0.72 -37.73 22.95
C TYR A 745 -0.18 -37.39 24.14
N ILE A 746 -1.44 -37.79 24.04
CA ILE A 746 -2.43 -37.65 25.11
C ILE A 746 -2.48 -38.93 25.94
N SER A 747 -2.53 -38.81 27.26
CA SER A 747 -2.75 -39.93 28.18
C SER A 747 -3.96 -39.69 29.08
N GLU A 748 -4.69 -40.75 29.40
CA GLU A 748 -5.77 -40.74 30.38
C GLU A 748 -5.22 -40.73 31.81
N CYS A 749 -5.84 -39.97 32.70
CA CYS A 749 -5.51 -39.90 34.12
C CYS A 749 -6.18 -41.04 34.89
N ILE A 750 -5.49 -42.18 34.95
CA ILE A 750 -6.04 -43.47 35.44
C ILE A 750 -6.33 -43.48 36.94
N ASN A 751 -5.52 -42.80 37.76
CA ASN A 751 -5.60 -42.92 39.22
C ASN A 751 -6.70 -42.03 39.83
N LEU A 752 -6.73 -40.75 39.45
CA LEU A 752 -7.76 -39.78 39.82
C LEU A 752 -8.04 -38.90 38.59
N PRO A 753 -9.05 -39.22 37.77
CA PRO A 753 -9.37 -38.45 36.57
C PRO A 753 -9.69 -36.98 36.86
N GLU A 754 -10.27 -36.70 38.03
CA GLU A 754 -10.61 -35.35 38.49
C GLU A 754 -9.40 -34.41 38.62
N ASN A 755 -8.18 -34.96 38.80
CA ASN A 755 -6.97 -34.16 38.90
C ASN A 755 -6.55 -33.54 37.55
N CYS A 756 -7.08 -34.04 36.43
CA CYS A 756 -6.77 -33.55 35.09
C CYS A 756 -7.98 -32.77 34.56
N GLU A 757 -7.88 -31.44 34.58
CA GLU A 757 -8.96 -30.56 34.14
C GLU A 757 -9.17 -30.59 32.62
N GLY A 758 -8.12 -30.93 31.87
CA GLY A 758 -8.11 -30.86 30.40
C GLY A 758 -7.96 -29.42 29.92
N GLY A 759 -8.64 -29.05 28.84
CA GLY A 759 -8.59 -27.71 28.27
C GLY A 759 -7.58 -27.54 27.13
N PHE A 760 -7.36 -26.29 26.72
CA PHE A 760 -6.33 -25.88 25.75
C PHE A 760 -4.91 -25.80 26.34
N HIS A 761 -4.77 -26.11 27.63
CA HIS A 761 -3.51 -26.04 28.36
C HIS A 761 -2.85 -27.41 28.44
N GLU A 762 -1.53 -27.40 28.49
CA GLU A 762 -0.66 -28.57 28.60
C GLU A 762 0.09 -28.60 29.95
N GLY A 763 0.68 -29.76 30.25
CA GLY A 763 1.54 -29.96 31.41
C GLY A 763 0.83 -29.63 32.71
N ASP A 764 1.54 -28.92 33.60
CA ASP A 764 1.05 -28.56 34.93
C ASP A 764 -0.16 -27.62 34.91
N LYS A 765 -0.35 -26.84 33.85
CA LYS A 765 -1.47 -25.90 33.73
C LYS A 765 -2.81 -26.62 33.53
N SER A 766 -2.77 -27.83 32.97
CA SER A 766 -3.96 -28.69 32.78
C SER A 766 -4.38 -29.47 34.03
N CYS A 767 -3.67 -29.27 35.15
CA CYS A 767 -3.93 -29.96 36.41
C CYS A 767 -4.87 -29.17 37.32
N PHE A 768 -5.64 -29.89 38.13
CA PHE A 768 -6.44 -29.32 39.22
C PHE A 768 -5.55 -28.54 40.22
N GLN A 769 -6.13 -27.57 40.93
CA GLN A 769 -5.38 -26.70 41.82
C GLN A 769 -4.57 -27.50 42.87
N GLY A 770 -3.27 -27.20 42.97
CA GLY A 770 -2.34 -27.85 43.90
C GLY A 770 -1.70 -29.14 43.38
N HIS A 771 -2.07 -29.59 42.18
CA HIS A 771 -1.48 -30.73 41.50
C HIS A 771 -0.56 -30.29 40.34
N ILE A 772 0.51 -31.07 40.13
CA ILE A 772 1.51 -30.93 39.06
C ILE A 772 2.02 -32.30 38.59
N GLY A 773 2.84 -32.29 37.55
CA GLY A 773 3.52 -33.46 37.02
C GLY A 773 2.66 -34.32 36.10
N ALA A 774 3.26 -35.39 35.58
CA ALA A 774 2.58 -36.25 34.63
C ALA A 774 1.31 -36.87 35.23
N LEU A 775 0.20 -36.74 34.50
CA LEU A 775 -1.16 -37.14 34.95
C LEU A 775 -1.62 -36.43 36.24
N CYS A 776 -1.00 -35.31 36.62
CA CYS A 776 -1.37 -34.51 37.79
C CYS A 776 -1.35 -35.31 39.11
N GLU A 777 -0.41 -36.26 39.22
CA GLU A 777 -0.30 -37.21 40.34
C GLU A 777 0.54 -36.67 41.52
N GLU A 778 1.27 -35.57 41.34
CA GLU A 778 2.16 -34.98 42.36
C GLU A 778 1.64 -33.64 42.87
N CYS A 779 2.08 -33.23 44.07
CA CYS A 779 1.65 -31.97 44.67
C CYS A 779 2.60 -30.82 44.35
N ASP A 780 2.04 -29.63 44.12
CA ASP A 780 2.80 -28.40 43.89
C ASP A 780 3.42 -27.89 45.20
N ILE A 781 4.45 -28.60 45.64
CA ILE A 781 5.13 -28.23 46.88
C ILE A 781 5.85 -26.90 46.72
N HIS A 782 6.48 -26.66 45.57
CA HIS A 782 7.31 -25.48 45.34
C HIS A 782 6.50 -24.22 45.00
N ASN A 783 5.17 -24.31 44.89
CA ASN A 783 4.30 -23.20 44.48
C ASN A 783 4.65 -22.68 43.08
N ILE A 784 4.93 -23.60 42.14
CA ILE A 784 5.29 -23.31 40.76
C ILE A 784 4.13 -22.61 40.05
N ARG A 785 2.89 -22.97 40.41
CA ARG A 785 1.66 -22.39 39.84
C ARG A 785 1.15 -21.14 40.57
N LEU A 786 1.88 -20.64 41.57
CA LEU A 786 1.54 -19.45 42.36
C LEU A 786 0.21 -19.53 43.15
N ASN A 787 -0.30 -20.74 43.41
CA ASN A 787 -1.59 -21.00 44.07
C ASN A 787 -1.47 -21.50 45.53
N GLY A 788 -0.27 -21.43 46.12
CA GLY A 788 0.05 -21.95 47.44
C GLY A 788 0.98 -23.17 47.39
N SER A 789 1.55 -23.55 48.53
CA SER A 789 2.37 -24.77 48.64
C SER A 789 1.52 -25.94 49.10
N PHE A 790 1.60 -27.05 48.37
CA PHE A 790 0.79 -28.25 48.61
C PHE A 790 1.66 -29.47 48.90
N SER A 791 1.23 -30.32 49.82
CA SER A 791 1.90 -31.59 50.15
C SER A 791 0.95 -32.77 50.06
N THR A 792 1.50 -33.97 49.99
CA THR A 792 0.71 -35.20 49.86
C THR A 792 -0.08 -35.47 51.14
N SER A 793 -1.40 -35.26 51.11
CA SER A 793 -2.30 -35.61 52.22
C SER A 793 -2.64 -37.10 52.19
N GLN A 794 -2.96 -37.61 50.99
CA GLN A 794 -3.18 -39.01 50.65
C GLN A 794 -2.51 -39.35 49.32
N LYS A 795 -2.47 -40.63 48.94
CA LYS A 795 -1.87 -41.04 47.67
C LYS A 795 -2.65 -40.41 46.51
N TYR A 796 -1.96 -39.64 45.67
CA TYR A 796 -2.53 -38.86 44.55
C TYR A 796 -3.42 -37.66 44.94
N SER A 797 -3.53 -37.32 46.24
CA SER A 797 -4.31 -36.17 46.72
C SER A 797 -3.42 -35.18 47.46
N CYS A 798 -3.67 -33.89 47.24
CA CYS A 798 -2.83 -32.80 47.73
C CYS A 798 -3.59 -31.94 48.73
N GLY A 799 -2.95 -31.62 49.86
CA GLY A 799 -3.44 -30.72 50.89
C GLY A 799 -2.54 -29.49 51.04
N LEU A 800 -3.10 -28.37 51.50
CA LEU A 800 -2.36 -27.14 51.75
C LEU A 800 -1.33 -27.32 52.88
N CYS A 801 -0.14 -26.75 52.72
CA CYS A 801 0.91 -26.77 53.75
C CYS A 801 0.59 -25.94 55.02
N VAL A 802 -0.53 -25.21 55.05
CA VAL A 802 -0.91 -24.30 56.14
C VAL A 802 -1.30 -25.04 57.45
N GLU A 803 -1.52 -26.36 57.39
CA GLU A 803 -1.86 -27.19 58.56
C GLU A 803 -0.63 -27.69 59.35
N GLU A 804 0.38 -26.85 59.54
CA GLU A 804 1.64 -27.18 60.23
C GLU A 804 1.43 -27.81 61.62
N LYS A 805 0.40 -27.34 62.34
CA LYS A 805 0.07 -27.84 63.70
C LYS A 805 -0.36 -29.31 63.69
N GLN A 806 -1.13 -29.75 62.70
CA GLN A 806 -1.59 -31.14 62.63
C GLN A 806 -0.44 -32.07 62.24
N ASN A 807 0.38 -31.65 61.28
CA ASN A 807 1.57 -32.38 60.86
C ASN A 807 2.58 -32.54 62.01
N PHE A 808 2.83 -31.48 62.79
CA PHE A 808 3.72 -31.56 63.96
C PHE A 808 3.23 -32.55 65.03
N VAL A 809 1.92 -32.55 65.31
CA VAL A 809 1.31 -33.49 66.26
C VAL A 809 1.44 -34.94 65.76
N ALA A 810 1.16 -35.18 64.48
CA ALA A 810 1.29 -36.51 63.87
C ALA A 810 2.74 -37.01 63.90
N ILE A 811 3.72 -36.16 63.53
CA ILE A 811 5.15 -36.49 63.60
C ILE A 811 5.55 -36.84 65.03
N THR A 812 5.19 -36.01 66.01
CA THR A 812 5.55 -36.23 67.43
C THR A 812 4.95 -37.53 67.97
N ALA A 813 3.69 -37.83 67.63
CA ALA A 813 3.01 -39.04 68.04
C ALA A 813 3.65 -40.30 67.43
N ILE A 814 3.92 -40.29 66.11
CA ILE A 814 4.55 -41.41 65.40
C ILE A 814 5.98 -41.61 65.89
N SER A 815 6.78 -40.55 66.03
CA SER A 815 8.15 -40.63 66.56
C SER A 815 8.21 -41.11 68.01
N SER A 816 7.24 -40.72 68.85
CA SER A 816 7.17 -41.24 70.23
C SER A 816 6.82 -42.74 70.23
N TRP A 817 5.89 -43.16 69.38
CA TRP A 817 5.50 -44.56 69.24
C TRP A 817 6.65 -45.45 68.73
N THR A 818 7.40 -44.99 67.72
CA THR A 818 8.56 -45.75 67.22
C THR A 818 9.61 -45.91 68.30
N LEU A 819 9.85 -44.88 69.09
CA LEU A 819 10.82 -44.91 70.19
C LEU A 819 10.39 -45.90 71.30
N ILE A 820 9.12 -45.87 71.68
CA ILE A 820 8.53 -46.85 72.62
C ILE A 820 8.66 -48.27 72.07
N SER A 821 8.35 -48.46 70.77
CA SER A 821 8.45 -49.77 70.12
C SER A 821 9.88 -50.31 70.11
N ILE A 822 10.87 -49.46 69.86
CA ILE A 822 12.30 -49.81 69.94
C ILE A 822 12.68 -50.19 71.37
N LEU A 823 12.29 -49.37 72.36
CA LEU A 823 12.57 -49.62 73.78
C LEU A 823 12.01 -50.97 74.24
N LEU A 824 10.73 -51.25 73.93
CA LEU A 824 10.07 -52.51 74.28
C LEU A 824 10.74 -53.71 73.58
N SER A 825 11.09 -53.57 72.30
CA SER A 825 11.76 -54.63 71.53
C SER A 825 13.15 -54.95 72.12
N VAL A 826 13.96 -53.94 72.40
CA VAL A 826 15.32 -54.12 72.93
C VAL A 826 15.28 -54.64 74.37
N GLN A 827 14.41 -54.09 75.22
CA GLN A 827 14.22 -54.57 76.60
C GLN A 827 13.83 -56.05 76.61
N SER A 828 12.89 -56.46 75.75
CA SER A 828 12.46 -57.85 75.66
C SER A 828 13.61 -58.76 75.22
N ASN A 829 14.44 -58.34 74.25
CA ASN A 829 15.59 -59.13 73.80
C ASN A 829 16.69 -59.22 74.85
N TYR A 830 16.93 -58.14 75.60
CA TYR A 830 17.90 -58.11 76.69
C TYR A 830 17.49 -59.07 77.81
N ILE A 831 16.23 -59.02 78.25
CA ILE A 831 15.69 -59.92 79.28
C ILE A 831 15.82 -61.38 78.81
N LEU A 832 15.43 -61.67 77.56
CA LEU A 832 15.52 -63.00 76.97
C LEU A 832 16.97 -63.48 76.86
N ASN A 833 17.91 -62.63 76.44
CA ASN A 833 19.34 -62.97 76.39
C ASN A 833 19.93 -63.22 77.78
N LYS A 834 19.60 -62.38 78.78
CA LYS A 834 20.03 -62.58 80.18
C LYS A 834 19.50 -63.91 80.73
N GLN A 835 18.25 -64.25 80.41
CA GLN A 835 17.63 -65.51 80.79
C GLN A 835 18.24 -66.71 80.05
N MET A 836 18.62 -66.59 78.77
CA MET A 836 19.34 -67.64 78.06
C MET A 836 20.74 -67.89 78.64
N ILE A 837 21.46 -66.82 79.00
CA ILE A 837 22.78 -66.92 79.65
C ILE A 837 22.64 -67.57 81.03
N LEU A 838 21.68 -67.13 81.85
CA LEU A 838 21.39 -67.74 83.16
C LEU A 838 20.96 -69.20 83.01
N LYS A 839 20.11 -69.52 82.02
CA LYS A 839 19.71 -70.90 81.70
C LYS A 839 20.93 -71.74 81.32
N LYS A 840 21.90 -71.20 80.57
CA LYS A 840 23.12 -71.93 80.18
C LYS A 840 24.04 -72.21 81.38
N ILE A 841 24.13 -71.28 82.34
CA ILE A 841 24.89 -71.45 83.59
C ILE A 841 24.18 -72.42 84.55
N VAL A 842 22.86 -72.34 84.66
CA VAL A 842 22.05 -73.19 85.55
C VAL A 842 21.84 -74.59 84.95
N SER A 843 21.67 -74.72 83.63
CA SER A 843 21.53 -76.02 82.96
C SER A 843 22.84 -76.80 82.90
N SER A 844 24.00 -76.15 83.10
CA SER A 844 25.26 -76.88 83.29
C SER A 844 25.40 -77.44 84.71
N LEU A 845 24.50 -77.10 85.65
CA LEU A 845 24.56 -77.55 87.03
C LEU A 845 23.34 -78.37 87.48
N ILE A 846 22.11 -78.07 87.04
CA ILE A 846 20.89 -78.81 87.43
C ILE A 846 19.85 -78.87 86.30
N MET A 847 19.34 -80.07 86.05
CA MET A 847 18.38 -80.43 85.00
C MET A 847 16.93 -80.12 85.43
N THR A 848 16.58 -78.84 85.58
CA THR A 848 15.17 -78.42 85.81
C THR A 848 14.63 -77.61 84.63
N LYS A 849 13.45 -77.99 84.14
CA LYS A 849 12.70 -77.25 83.12
C LYS A 849 12.01 -76.07 83.79
N ILE A 850 12.62 -74.89 83.68
CA ILE A 850 11.95 -73.63 83.98
C ILE A 850 11.31 -73.11 82.69
N SER A 851 9.98 -73.12 82.63
CA SER A 851 9.20 -72.44 81.60
C SER A 851 8.85 -71.05 82.12
N TYR A 852 9.31 -70.00 81.44
CA TYR A 852 8.80 -68.65 81.66
C TYR A 852 8.48 -67.99 80.33
N HIS A 853 7.25 -67.50 80.25
CA HIS A 853 6.72 -66.71 79.14
C HIS A 853 7.06 -65.23 79.34
N SER A 854 7.95 -64.71 78.49
CA SER A 854 7.93 -63.29 78.11
C SER A 854 7.86 -63.19 76.59
N ASN A 855 6.68 -63.48 76.05
CA ASN A 855 6.43 -63.50 74.60
C ASN A 855 6.17 -62.11 74.01
N LEU A 856 6.08 -61.04 74.82
CA LEU A 856 5.64 -59.72 74.37
C LEU A 856 6.51 -59.17 73.23
N GLY A 857 7.85 -59.23 73.36
CA GLY A 857 8.73 -58.73 72.29
C GLY A 857 8.73 -59.61 71.02
N ILE A 858 8.44 -60.90 71.15
CA ILE A 858 8.27 -61.80 70.00
C ILE A 858 6.96 -61.48 69.27
N LEU A 859 5.88 -61.29 70.02
CA LEU A 859 4.57 -60.92 69.48
C LEU A 859 4.59 -59.55 68.80
N ILE A 860 5.25 -58.55 69.40
CA ILE A 860 5.40 -57.22 68.77
C ILE A 860 6.16 -57.34 67.45
N LYS A 861 7.26 -58.09 67.40
CA LYS A 861 8.02 -58.33 66.16
C LYS A 861 7.19 -59.04 65.10
N MET A 862 6.43 -60.07 65.49
CA MET A 862 5.55 -60.81 64.61
C MET A 862 4.45 -59.90 64.04
N ILE A 863 3.81 -59.08 64.87
CA ILE A 863 2.80 -58.11 64.46
C ILE A 863 3.39 -57.07 63.50
N THR A 864 4.55 -56.49 63.82
CA THR A 864 5.21 -55.51 62.94
C THR A 864 5.57 -56.13 61.58
N HIS A 865 6.02 -57.38 61.56
CA HIS A 865 6.35 -58.10 60.33
C HIS A 865 5.09 -58.37 59.49
N HIS A 866 3.97 -58.76 60.13
CA HIS A 866 2.71 -58.95 59.42
C HIS A 866 2.17 -57.64 58.85
N PHE A 867 2.27 -56.52 59.58
CA PHE A 867 1.90 -55.21 59.05
C PHE A 867 2.79 -54.77 57.89
N GLN A 868 4.09 -55.08 57.92
CA GLN A 868 5.00 -54.84 56.80
C GLN A 868 4.61 -55.66 55.56
N ILE A 869 4.29 -56.95 55.71
CA ILE A 869 3.80 -57.79 54.59
C ILE A 869 2.47 -57.27 54.05
N VAL A 870 1.51 -56.96 54.92
CA VAL A 870 0.19 -56.45 54.54
C VAL A 870 0.32 -55.11 53.80
N SER A 871 1.24 -54.24 54.25
CA SER A 871 1.57 -52.98 53.58
C SER A 871 2.12 -53.19 52.17
N VAL A 872 2.98 -54.19 51.96
CA VAL A 872 3.44 -54.59 50.61
C VAL A 872 2.28 -55.11 49.76
N ILE A 873 1.37 -55.91 50.32
CA ILE A 873 0.20 -56.42 49.58
C ILE A 873 -0.72 -55.28 49.12
N PHE A 874 -0.90 -54.25 49.95
CA PHE A 874 -1.68 -53.06 49.57
C PHE A 874 -1.03 -52.20 48.47
N THR A 875 0.22 -52.48 48.07
CA THR A 875 0.79 -51.82 46.88
C THR A 875 0.23 -52.38 45.56
N PHE A 876 -0.35 -53.59 45.57
CA PHE A 876 -1.11 -54.12 44.44
C PHE A 876 -2.46 -53.39 44.36
N ARG A 877 -2.74 -52.77 43.21
CA ARG A 877 -3.78 -51.74 42.99
C ARG A 877 -5.23 -52.25 43.11
N PHE A 878 -5.67 -52.67 44.28
CA PHE A 878 -7.07 -53.01 44.55
C PHE A 878 -7.87 -51.75 44.91
N LYS A 879 -8.84 -51.37 44.07
CA LYS A 879 -9.62 -50.12 44.16
C LYS A 879 -10.42 -49.93 45.46
N THR A 880 -10.63 -50.98 46.26
CA THR A 880 -11.59 -51.01 47.37
C THR A 880 -11.00 -50.79 48.77
N PHE A 881 -9.68 -50.63 48.94
CA PHE A 881 -9.05 -50.59 50.28
C PHE A 881 -8.09 -49.41 50.53
N ILE A 882 -8.22 -48.30 49.80
CA ILE A 882 -7.26 -47.17 49.85
C ILE A 882 -7.13 -46.57 51.26
N ASP A 883 -8.24 -46.32 51.96
CA ASP A 883 -8.23 -45.70 53.29
C ASP A 883 -7.65 -46.62 54.37
N ILE A 884 -7.98 -47.91 54.30
CA ILE A 884 -7.45 -48.93 55.20
C ILE A 884 -5.94 -49.10 54.96
N GLY A 885 -5.51 -49.08 53.70
CA GLY A 885 -4.11 -49.12 53.32
C GLY A 885 -3.30 -47.95 53.89
N ALA A 886 -3.86 -46.73 53.93
CA ALA A 886 -3.19 -45.56 54.51
C ALA A 886 -2.92 -45.71 56.02
N ALA A 887 -3.86 -46.29 56.78
CA ALA A 887 -3.68 -46.57 58.20
C ALA A 887 -2.62 -47.66 58.43
N PHE A 888 -2.66 -48.76 57.68
CA PHE A 888 -1.66 -49.82 57.78
C PHE A 888 -0.26 -49.34 57.38
N ASN A 889 -0.15 -48.53 56.32
CA ASN A 889 1.11 -47.93 55.88
C ASN A 889 1.71 -46.99 56.92
N SER A 890 0.88 -46.32 57.73
CA SER A 890 1.36 -45.43 58.80
C SER A 890 1.98 -46.20 59.97
N ILE A 891 1.50 -47.42 60.25
CA ILE A 891 2.01 -48.29 61.31
C ILE A 891 3.20 -49.13 60.82
N SER A 892 3.13 -49.63 59.58
CA SER A 892 4.18 -50.44 58.96
C SER A 892 5.40 -49.59 58.60
N ASN A 893 5.18 -48.33 58.21
CA ASN A 893 6.21 -47.43 57.71
C ASN A 893 6.10 -46.01 58.30
N PRO A 894 6.41 -45.86 59.60
CA PRO A 894 6.34 -44.59 60.29
C PRO A 894 7.30 -43.54 59.70
N ILE A 895 8.45 -43.96 59.16
CA ILE A 895 9.44 -43.02 58.59
C ILE A 895 8.90 -42.36 57.33
N GLN A 896 8.24 -43.11 56.44
CA GLN A 896 7.65 -42.54 55.22
C GLN A 896 6.58 -41.49 55.55
N LYS A 897 5.69 -41.78 56.50
CA LYS A 897 4.63 -40.85 56.88
C LYS A 897 5.20 -39.58 57.51
N ILE A 898 6.21 -39.70 58.39
CA ILE A 898 6.95 -38.56 58.93
C ILE A 898 7.58 -37.73 57.82
N THR A 899 8.18 -38.39 56.81
CA THR A 899 8.85 -37.67 55.72
C THR A 899 7.86 -36.87 54.89
N HIS A 900 6.70 -37.43 54.54
CA HIS A 900 5.65 -36.70 53.82
C HIS A 900 5.08 -35.53 54.62
N SER A 901 4.92 -35.67 55.94
CA SER A 901 4.51 -34.55 56.81
C SER A 901 5.60 -33.49 56.99
N LEU A 902 6.87 -33.82 56.70
CA LEU A 902 8.00 -32.89 56.73
C LEU A 902 8.27 -32.23 55.38
N ASP A 903 7.64 -32.68 54.29
CA ASP A 903 7.85 -32.15 52.95
C ASP A 903 7.69 -30.61 52.92
N CYS A 904 6.63 -30.08 53.53
CA CYS A 904 6.38 -28.63 53.60
C CYS A 904 7.53 -27.85 54.29
N LEU A 905 8.18 -28.47 55.29
CA LEU A 905 9.31 -27.87 56.00
C LEU A 905 10.63 -28.05 55.23
N LEU A 906 10.80 -29.20 54.56
CA LEU A 906 12.01 -29.52 53.80
C LEU A 906 12.22 -28.60 52.59
N LYS A 907 11.12 -28.12 51.99
CA LYS A 907 11.16 -27.18 50.85
C LYS A 907 12.01 -25.94 51.12
N ASP A 908 11.93 -25.36 52.32
CA ASP A 908 12.60 -24.09 52.63
C ASP A 908 14.06 -24.28 53.07
N ILE A 909 14.43 -25.50 53.48
CA ILE A 909 15.74 -25.79 54.06
C ILE A 909 16.74 -26.30 53.02
N ILE A 910 16.28 -27.05 52.00
CA ILE A 910 17.16 -27.76 51.07
C ILE A 910 16.81 -27.42 49.63
N SER A 911 17.78 -26.92 48.86
CA SER A 911 17.63 -26.57 47.43
C SER A 911 17.70 -27.77 46.47
N ILE A 912 17.56 -29.00 46.98
CA ILE A 912 17.64 -30.24 46.20
C ILE A 912 16.21 -30.68 45.85
N GLN A 913 16.02 -31.36 44.71
CA GLN A 913 14.72 -31.91 44.33
C GLN A 913 14.12 -32.76 45.46
N ILE A 914 12.83 -32.55 45.72
CA ILE A 914 12.15 -33.04 46.93
C ILE A 914 12.32 -34.55 47.13
N HIS A 915 12.26 -35.35 46.07
CA HIS A 915 12.36 -36.81 46.17
C HIS A 915 13.73 -37.32 46.65
N TYR A 916 14.82 -36.61 46.36
CA TYR A 916 16.14 -36.93 46.93
C TYR A 916 16.26 -36.44 48.38
N SER A 917 15.76 -35.24 48.67
CA SER A 917 15.77 -34.70 50.03
C SER A 917 15.01 -35.61 51.00
N ARG A 918 13.86 -36.15 50.57
CA ARG A 918 13.09 -37.17 51.29
C ARG A 918 13.94 -38.39 51.62
N MET A 919 14.63 -38.95 50.63
CA MET A 919 15.48 -40.13 50.83
C MET A 919 16.66 -39.85 51.78
N ILE A 920 17.33 -38.70 51.64
CA ILE A 920 18.41 -38.29 52.55
C ILE A 920 17.89 -38.16 53.98
N TRP A 921 16.74 -37.52 54.16
CA TRP A 921 16.14 -37.34 55.48
C TRP A 921 15.70 -38.66 56.11
N GLN A 922 15.14 -39.55 55.30
CA GLN A 922 14.80 -40.93 55.68
C GLN A 922 16.03 -41.68 56.20
N LEU A 923 17.22 -41.46 55.63
CA LEU A 923 18.47 -42.07 56.09
C LEU A 923 18.99 -41.46 57.38
N ILE A 924 18.77 -40.16 57.61
CA ILE A 924 19.20 -39.44 58.83
C ILE A 924 18.36 -39.85 60.05
N MET A 925 17.04 -39.99 59.87
CA MET A 925 16.09 -40.32 60.96
C MET A 925 16.48 -41.53 61.84
N PRO A 926 16.90 -42.68 61.29
CA PRO A 926 17.39 -43.81 62.07
C PRO A 926 18.56 -43.46 62.98
N PHE A 927 19.50 -42.63 62.51
CA PHE A 927 20.63 -42.19 63.34
C PHE A 927 20.13 -41.32 64.50
N ILE A 928 19.14 -40.46 64.28
CA ILE A 928 18.51 -39.68 65.35
C ILE A 928 17.87 -40.61 66.38
N TYR A 929 17.11 -41.62 65.95
CA TYR A 929 16.51 -42.60 66.87
C TYR A 929 17.55 -43.40 67.64
N ILE A 930 18.62 -43.84 66.98
CA ILE A 930 19.73 -44.55 67.64
C ILE A 930 20.44 -43.63 68.65
N LEU A 931 20.73 -42.38 68.29
CA LEU A 931 21.37 -41.42 69.19
C LEU A 931 20.49 -41.11 70.40
N PHE A 932 19.18 -40.94 70.20
CA PHE A 932 18.24 -40.73 71.29
C PHE A 932 18.16 -41.96 72.18
N PHE A 933 18.03 -43.17 71.61
CA PHE A 933 18.00 -44.41 72.37
C PHE A 933 19.29 -44.58 73.19
N LEU A 934 20.47 -44.43 72.57
CA LEU A 934 21.76 -44.53 73.26
C LEU A 934 21.94 -43.42 74.32
N GLY A 935 21.43 -42.21 74.06
CA GLY A 935 21.39 -41.11 75.03
C GLY A 935 20.52 -41.45 76.24
N SER A 936 19.31 -41.95 76.00
CA SER A 936 18.40 -42.40 77.06
C SER A 936 18.99 -43.57 77.86
N TYR A 937 19.69 -44.49 77.20
CA TYR A 937 20.41 -45.60 77.83
C TYR A 937 21.56 -45.09 78.69
N ARG A 938 22.38 -44.15 78.20
CA ARG A 938 23.44 -43.50 78.99
C ARG A 938 22.89 -42.78 80.23
N ILE A 939 21.76 -42.09 80.08
CA ILE A 939 21.08 -41.44 81.22
C ILE A 939 20.60 -42.50 82.22
N ALA A 940 20.00 -43.60 81.76
CA ALA A 940 19.54 -44.69 82.63
C ALA A 940 20.69 -45.39 83.38
N LEU A 941 21.86 -45.52 82.74
CA LEU A 941 23.10 -45.99 83.39
C LEU A 941 23.58 -45.01 84.47
N LYS A 942 23.60 -43.70 84.18
CA LYS A 942 24.00 -42.66 85.14
C LYS A 942 23.06 -42.58 86.35
N LEU A 943 21.78 -42.92 86.17
CA LEU A 943 20.77 -43.02 87.22
C LEU A 943 20.78 -44.36 87.96
N ASN A 944 21.74 -45.25 87.69
CA ASN A 944 21.85 -46.60 88.25
C ASN A 944 20.59 -47.48 88.09
N LYS A 945 19.76 -47.20 87.08
CA LYS A 945 18.56 -48.02 86.79
C LYS A 945 18.88 -49.27 85.97
N LEU A 946 20.03 -49.30 85.30
CA LEU A 946 20.45 -50.38 84.39
C LEU A 946 21.94 -50.68 84.55
N GLU A 947 22.32 -51.91 84.25
CA GLU A 947 23.73 -52.35 84.15
C GLU A 947 24.23 -52.21 82.71
N TYR A 948 25.49 -51.77 82.55
CA TYR A 948 26.09 -51.64 81.23
C TYR A 948 26.25 -53.00 80.55
N SER A 949 25.64 -53.15 79.37
CA SER A 949 25.81 -54.29 78.49
C SER A 949 26.01 -53.85 77.05
N LEU A 950 27.11 -54.31 76.43
CA LEU A 950 27.39 -54.12 75.00
C LEU A 950 26.28 -54.73 74.12
N ASN A 951 25.65 -55.81 74.59
CA ASN A 951 24.60 -56.51 73.87
C ASN A 951 23.37 -55.63 73.62
N VAL A 952 23.08 -54.67 74.50
CA VAL A 952 21.96 -53.73 74.30
C VAL A 952 22.24 -52.83 73.09
N ILE A 953 23.48 -52.36 72.95
CA ILE A 953 23.90 -51.49 71.84
C ILE A 953 23.85 -52.27 70.52
N THR A 954 24.45 -53.46 70.47
CA THR A 954 24.50 -54.28 69.24
C THR A 954 23.12 -54.77 68.82
N THR A 955 22.28 -55.22 69.76
CA THR A 955 20.90 -55.63 69.44
C THR A 955 20.04 -54.48 68.94
N THR A 956 20.25 -53.26 69.45
CA THR A 956 19.55 -52.06 68.94
C THR A 956 19.94 -51.76 67.50
N LEU A 957 21.24 -51.76 67.19
CA LEU A 957 21.73 -51.49 65.83
C LEU A 957 21.21 -52.53 64.81
N ILE A 958 21.26 -53.82 65.16
CA ILE A 958 20.76 -54.89 64.29
C ILE A 958 19.24 -54.80 64.12
N TYR A 959 18.50 -54.57 65.21
CA TYR A 959 17.04 -54.44 65.15
C TYR A 959 16.61 -53.24 64.30
N MET A 960 17.25 -52.08 64.50
CA MET A 960 16.97 -50.88 63.71
C MET A 960 17.25 -51.09 62.23
N TYR A 961 18.37 -51.75 61.91
CA TYR A 961 18.67 -52.11 60.53
C TYR A 961 17.58 -53.00 59.92
N LEU A 962 17.23 -54.13 60.58
CA LEU A 962 16.23 -55.07 60.06
C LEU A 962 14.84 -54.44 59.93
N TYR A 963 14.47 -53.56 60.87
CA TYR A 963 13.19 -52.87 60.85
C TYR A 963 13.07 -51.88 59.69
N LEU A 964 14.17 -51.24 59.30
CA LEU A 964 14.18 -50.12 58.34
C LEU A 964 14.67 -50.49 56.94
N GLN A 965 15.41 -51.59 56.80
CA GLN A 965 15.95 -52.05 55.53
C GLN A 965 14.89 -52.13 54.40
N PRO A 966 13.68 -52.71 54.60
CA PRO A 966 12.69 -52.82 53.52
C PRO A 966 12.27 -51.46 52.96
N PHE A 967 12.25 -50.44 53.79
CA PHE A 967 11.86 -49.09 53.42
C PHE A 967 12.92 -48.40 52.56
N PHE A 968 14.18 -48.44 52.97
CA PHE A 968 15.27 -47.86 52.18
C PHE A 968 15.38 -48.52 50.81
N VAL A 969 15.29 -49.86 50.78
CA VAL A 969 15.30 -50.61 49.53
C VAL A 969 14.11 -50.20 48.65
N GLY A 970 12.89 -50.14 49.19
CA GLY A 970 11.70 -49.74 48.44
C GLY A 970 11.79 -48.31 47.88
N GLY A 971 12.23 -47.34 48.68
CA GLY A 971 12.38 -45.97 48.22
C GLY A 971 13.51 -45.79 47.20
N LEU A 972 14.65 -46.47 47.37
CA LEU A 972 15.75 -46.41 46.39
C LEU A 972 15.38 -47.09 45.07
N ILE A 973 14.65 -48.20 45.12
CA ILE A 973 14.10 -48.83 43.92
C ILE A 973 13.13 -47.88 43.20
N SER A 974 12.28 -47.16 43.94
CA SER A 974 11.36 -46.18 43.32
C SER A 974 12.08 -45.00 42.66
N LEU A 975 13.26 -44.63 43.14
CA LEU A 975 14.09 -43.57 42.54
C LEU A 975 14.84 -44.06 41.28
N ILE A 976 15.23 -45.33 41.24
CA ILE A 976 15.92 -45.95 40.09
C ILE A 976 14.92 -46.37 39.00
N SER A 977 13.67 -46.61 39.37
CA SER A 977 12.64 -47.07 38.43
C SER A 977 12.00 -45.90 37.70
N PHE A 978 11.54 -46.16 36.47
CA PHE A 978 10.83 -45.19 35.64
C PHE A 978 9.42 -45.65 35.30
N ARG A 979 8.56 -44.69 34.96
CA ARG A 979 7.23 -44.92 34.38
C ARG A 979 7.14 -44.23 33.03
N LYS A 980 6.69 -44.95 32.00
CA LYS A 980 6.44 -44.38 30.67
C LYS A 980 5.02 -43.77 30.63
N ILE A 981 4.90 -42.47 30.39
CA ILE A 981 3.63 -41.73 30.30
C ILE A 981 3.71 -40.79 29.08
N SER A 982 2.70 -40.81 28.19
CA SER A 982 2.68 -40.04 26.94
C SER A 982 3.97 -40.17 26.12
N GLY A 983 4.58 -41.36 26.07
CA GLY A 983 5.83 -41.60 25.34
C GLY A 983 7.12 -41.21 26.08
N PHE A 984 7.05 -40.44 27.16
CA PHE A 984 8.21 -39.96 27.94
C PHE A 984 8.48 -40.81 29.19
N TYR A 985 9.73 -40.81 29.67
CA TYR A 985 10.15 -41.52 30.87
C TYR A 985 10.19 -40.58 32.09
N TRP A 986 9.39 -40.89 33.10
CA TRP A 986 9.26 -40.13 34.34
C TRP A 986 9.80 -40.92 35.53
N ILE A 987 10.32 -40.23 36.54
CA ILE A 987 10.84 -40.87 37.75
C ILE A 987 9.67 -41.47 38.54
N GLN A 988 9.72 -42.76 38.89
CA GLN A 988 8.59 -43.40 39.56
C GLN A 988 8.33 -42.83 40.97
N ALA A 989 9.37 -42.38 41.67
CA ALA A 989 9.24 -41.76 42.98
C ALA A 989 8.57 -40.37 42.97
N ASN A 990 8.62 -39.66 41.84
CA ASN A 990 7.99 -38.36 41.65
C ASN A 990 7.82 -38.08 40.15
N VAL A 991 6.60 -38.19 39.65
CA VAL A 991 6.30 -38.04 38.21
C VAL A 991 6.20 -36.59 37.74
N ALA A 992 6.58 -35.61 38.55
CA ALA A 992 6.81 -34.23 38.10
C ALA A 992 8.16 -34.05 37.40
N TYR A 993 9.08 -35.02 37.53
CA TYR A 993 10.43 -34.92 36.99
C TYR A 993 10.73 -36.02 35.96
N ARG A 994 11.44 -35.64 34.90
CA ARG A 994 11.89 -36.54 33.83
C ARG A 994 13.06 -37.40 34.26
N TYR A 995 12.98 -38.69 33.90
CA TYR A 995 14.00 -39.70 34.21
C TYR A 995 15.25 -39.52 33.36
N ASP A 996 15.11 -39.11 32.11
CA ASP A 996 16.19 -39.03 31.12
C ASP A 996 16.99 -37.73 31.17
N THR A 997 16.95 -37.02 32.30
CA THR A 997 17.72 -35.81 32.53
C THR A 997 19.12 -36.12 33.03
N GLN A 998 20.10 -35.29 32.63
CA GLN A 998 21.50 -35.45 33.08
C GLN A 998 21.64 -35.38 34.60
N THR A 999 20.84 -34.53 35.25
CA THR A 999 20.81 -34.38 36.72
C THR A 999 20.34 -35.67 37.41
N HIS A 1000 19.31 -36.33 36.89
CA HIS A 1000 18.84 -37.60 37.45
C HIS A 1000 19.90 -38.70 37.35
N TYR A 1001 20.59 -38.82 36.21
CA TYR A 1001 21.66 -39.80 36.04
C TYR A 1001 22.81 -39.61 37.04
N GLN A 1002 23.18 -38.36 37.35
CA GLN A 1002 24.21 -38.08 38.36
C GLN A 1002 23.80 -38.59 39.74
N TRP A 1003 22.56 -38.32 40.18
CA TRP A 1003 22.04 -38.82 41.45
C TRP A 1003 21.89 -40.35 41.48
N LEU A 1004 21.54 -40.95 40.34
CA LEU A 1004 21.42 -42.39 40.22
C LEU A 1004 22.75 -43.10 40.48
N PHE A 1005 23.84 -42.65 39.85
CA PHE A 1005 25.16 -43.27 39.96
C PHE A 1005 25.91 -42.90 41.26
N ILE A 1006 25.80 -41.66 41.73
CA ILE A 1006 26.55 -41.20 42.91
C ILE A 1006 25.85 -41.61 44.22
N PHE A 1007 24.52 -41.61 44.25
CA PHE A 1007 23.76 -41.76 45.48
C PHE A 1007 22.91 -43.03 45.51
N CYS A 1008 22.03 -43.25 44.51
CA CYS A 1008 21.01 -44.29 44.62
C CYS A 1008 21.58 -45.72 44.50
N LEU A 1009 22.37 -46.01 43.46
CA LEU A 1009 22.93 -47.34 43.22
C LEU A 1009 23.94 -47.77 44.31
N PRO A 1010 24.93 -46.94 44.70
CA PRO A 1010 25.88 -47.33 45.73
C PRO A 1010 25.20 -47.64 47.06
N LEU A 1011 24.19 -46.85 47.43
CA LEU A 1011 23.46 -47.02 48.69
C LEU A 1011 22.54 -48.25 48.66
N LEU A 1012 21.87 -48.50 47.52
CA LEU A 1012 21.04 -49.69 47.35
C LEU A 1012 21.90 -50.95 47.48
N LEU A 1013 23.08 -50.98 46.85
CA LEU A 1013 24.01 -52.10 46.94
C LEU A 1013 24.53 -52.28 48.38
N LEU A 1014 24.83 -51.18 49.08
CA LEU A 1014 25.26 -51.22 50.48
C LEU A 1014 24.19 -51.83 51.41
N ILE A 1015 22.96 -51.34 51.32
CA ILE A 1015 21.87 -51.72 52.23
C ILE A 1015 21.24 -53.06 51.85
N SER A 1016 21.09 -53.39 50.56
CA SER A 1016 20.41 -54.62 50.15
C SER A 1016 21.34 -55.84 50.13
N LEU A 1017 22.64 -55.66 49.90
CA LEU A 1017 23.57 -56.76 49.63
C LEU A 1017 24.77 -56.77 50.58
N ILE A 1018 25.54 -55.67 50.70
CA ILE A 1018 26.78 -55.68 51.50
C ILE A 1018 26.51 -55.94 52.98
N ILE A 1019 25.58 -55.20 53.60
CA ILE A 1019 25.29 -55.35 55.03
C ILE A 1019 24.70 -56.74 55.37
N PRO A 1020 23.70 -57.27 54.63
CA PRO A 1020 23.21 -58.63 54.87
C PRO A 1020 24.27 -59.70 54.69
N VAL A 1021 25.08 -59.62 53.63
CA VAL A 1021 26.20 -60.56 53.41
C VAL A 1021 27.21 -60.46 54.55
N PHE A 1022 27.54 -59.25 55.00
CA PHE A 1022 28.39 -59.04 56.17
C PHE A 1022 27.80 -59.69 57.44
N PHE A 1023 26.50 -59.57 57.70
CA PHE A 1023 25.84 -60.26 58.81
C PHE A 1023 25.87 -61.79 58.66
N LEU A 1024 25.60 -62.32 57.47
CA LEU A 1024 25.64 -63.76 57.19
C LEU A 1024 27.06 -64.33 57.36
N VAL A 1025 28.07 -63.65 56.81
CA VAL A 1025 29.49 -64.04 56.95
C VAL A 1025 29.94 -63.94 58.41
N SER A 1026 29.53 -62.89 59.11
CA SER A 1026 29.82 -62.73 60.55
C SER A 1026 29.17 -63.85 61.37
N LEU A 1027 27.91 -64.18 61.12
CA LEU A 1027 27.22 -65.30 61.77
C LEU A 1027 27.94 -66.63 61.51
N TYR A 1028 28.29 -66.92 60.25
CA TYR A 1028 29.02 -68.13 59.88
C TYR A 1028 30.40 -68.22 60.54
N SER A 1029 31.14 -67.10 60.62
CA SER A 1029 32.45 -67.04 61.28
C SER A 1029 32.34 -67.30 62.79
N TYR A 1030 31.33 -66.73 63.46
CA TYR A 1030 31.05 -66.98 64.86
C TYR A 1030 30.56 -68.41 65.12
N GLU A 1031 29.77 -68.99 64.22
CA GLU A 1031 29.30 -70.37 64.32
C GLU A 1031 30.47 -71.36 64.13
N TYR A 1032 31.39 -71.08 63.22
CA TYR A 1032 32.63 -71.86 63.01
C TYR A 1032 33.57 -71.79 64.23
N PHE A 1033 33.72 -70.61 64.85
CA PHE A 1033 34.48 -70.44 66.10
C PHE A 1033 33.79 -71.13 67.29
N PHE A 1034 32.46 -71.05 67.38
CA PHE A 1034 31.65 -71.67 68.43
C PHE A 1034 31.63 -73.21 68.32
N PHE A 1035 31.57 -73.77 67.11
CA PHE A 1035 31.75 -75.21 66.87
C PHE A 1035 33.15 -75.70 67.24
N LYS A 1036 34.18 -74.89 67.04
CA LYS A 1036 35.56 -75.21 67.45
C LYS A 1036 35.75 -75.17 68.97
N PHE A 1037 35.03 -74.28 69.68
CA PHE A 1037 35.01 -74.21 71.14
C PHE A 1037 34.15 -75.32 71.79
N LEU A 1038 33.04 -75.71 71.17
CA LEU A 1038 32.22 -76.87 71.58
C LEU A 1038 32.97 -78.20 71.42
N LYS A 1039 33.85 -78.34 70.42
CA LYS A 1039 34.70 -79.54 70.24
C LYS A 1039 35.73 -79.73 71.37
N ILE A 1040 36.02 -78.68 72.15
CA ILE A 1040 36.93 -78.72 73.31
C ILE A 1040 36.17 -79.02 74.62
N THR A 1041 34.85 -78.80 74.66
CA THR A 1041 34.00 -79.06 75.83
C THR A 1041 33.09 -80.29 75.68
N SER A 1042 32.95 -80.86 74.48
CA SER A 1042 32.07 -82.01 74.19
C SER A 1042 32.68 -83.40 74.45
N LYS A 1043 33.80 -83.52 75.18
CA LYS A 1043 34.27 -84.82 75.68
C LYS A 1043 33.49 -85.32 76.91
N ILE A 1044 32.56 -84.52 77.45
CA ILE A 1044 31.67 -84.87 78.56
C ILE A 1044 30.28 -84.31 78.22
N SER A 1045 29.22 -85.12 78.34
CA SER A 1045 27.82 -84.80 77.99
C SER A 1045 27.39 -85.05 76.53
N PHE A 1046 27.96 -86.07 75.90
CA PHE A 1046 27.23 -86.86 74.90
C PHE A 1046 26.30 -87.81 75.69
N ILE A 1047 25.02 -87.45 75.83
CA ILE A 1047 23.82 -88.28 76.12
C ILE A 1047 22.73 -87.30 76.66
N SER A 1048 21.80 -86.89 75.79
CA SER A 1048 20.37 -86.64 76.09
C SER A 1048 19.73 -85.62 75.11
N TYR A 1049 19.01 -86.16 74.11
CA TYR A 1049 17.76 -85.65 73.52
C TYR A 1049 17.75 -84.52 72.46
N LYS A 1050 18.00 -84.94 71.22
CA LYS A 1050 17.07 -85.09 70.05
C LYS A 1050 15.73 -84.30 70.03
N PHE A 1051 15.56 -83.54 68.93
CA PHE A 1051 14.35 -83.11 68.18
C PHE A 1051 13.27 -82.29 68.89
N ASP A 1052 13.06 -81.04 68.44
CA ASP A 1052 11.78 -80.59 67.84
C ASP A 1052 11.85 -79.10 67.39
N TYR A 1053 11.17 -78.80 66.28
CA TYR A 1053 10.89 -77.50 65.64
C TYR A 1053 11.90 -76.93 64.63
N LEU A 1054 11.88 -77.57 63.45
CA LEU A 1054 12.09 -76.95 62.13
C LEU A 1054 10.69 -76.60 61.55
N PHE A 1055 10.59 -75.46 60.84
CA PHE A 1055 9.42 -74.89 60.16
C PHE A 1055 8.38 -74.14 61.02
N VAL A 1056 8.51 -72.80 61.08
CA VAL A 1056 7.58 -71.83 60.45
C VAL A 1056 8.41 -70.68 59.91
#